data_AF-A0A366RQ28-F1
#
_entry.id   AF-A0A366RQ28-F1
#
_cell.length_a   1.000
_cell.length_b   1.000
_cell.length_c   1.000
_cell.angle_alpha   90.00
_cell.angle_beta   90.00
_cell.angle_gamma   90.00
#
_symmetry.space_group_name_H-M   'P 1'
#
loop_
_entity.id
_entity.type
_entity.pdbx_description
1 polymer ?
#
loop_
_entity_poly.entity_id
_entity_poly.type
_entity_poly.pdbx_seq_one_letter_code
_entity_poly.pdbx_strand_id
1 'polypeptide(L)'
;MVVSGDGIILPALGQDVQLGMLYNVRTAELFAGISLWDNTVVNSEQTKDESKVQNAEFFYSTSIEDSRKKSALDVEGSLALDLKIIQATGSAKYLSDTKSSTHEARLDASCTVTRWTRRIPQEILSSMKYHRTLDNPRFTHFVAEVVEGGSATISLVRSASSEEEAKEIAGDLKATLIGVPVNGSANLEYKDVSDANREKVKISYSGAIAENVSTWEDARRVANDMPTMLAKQTNTLYYKLLPVDLLDSNASRLIRSLDSGIVNRTAVALKTGITARLRLDELLQHQVLRNWFPKIKGQIRGLLESFLEGESDFTEAARRLLPELRDGNTDYSTKISELRRAISLFEQRVRIAEQFADLKEKELDVLQSTVSSMLGQGFQNHLGGLKPESLTTVSAPRVLLSFGGGQINRSRHMLEKKMQSTELCDDSTDDDSDDEEKEKSEQEWFESSPTVNGVRAACAELIGLRPSAPEEVIFGVASVDKAYRAGEEKLVSTRVGDIILGYNDRFTIVTGMLPKAPTAPTLTIDEQGIALSWETDQGSELEPAIPTTSYVIRYRPIPNPEKDGVLPRITADETFIELEFNPSESSLIPRKNGTGDSLFDDCDYEVMLNVKTIIGLSSWSIPAVVRTPRWPSVASRMLEFHERNHQALSNPNRKGTKPWDMDKDTGNRTLYLGHTTIVDRNCSDPRFPDTVAVRIVDVAAEFEARIPAADLADKNNTIVTVFTGPSGHGKSTQINAFVSYLLGGDFEDFARIMMIDDRGTSQTSSQFVTCYRIRPFSPLFRGKTMLIVDAPGFGDSRGYQRDAFVTVAMSDLFSTVSHVNAIFFTCRAMESRTTFLTPIYTYISQLFAKDVQDCLGTIYTFADSGKPAAHDTLQKLGWPVQNGEISVNNAAFTATLDVTDINHVRDMWLFSTRGQFQIMDRLLNTTAVPTDSSAEVMRDRVDLEQKCSLTEHKIFKTAPKAWNLIENLDSLADNIGNAPDAEVSITEDRVVTQDLPEGKGSTRCLHCNITCHEICPYSNDEDIRYCETFKDEKCTVCHCHWTEHCNMRYMIRTKRVTRTMIPEDMIKAWSDKTNELETSLLGAIDAFLELQQELRDELLDLSELTKNVMTKALLHDPSAFIDYMYRLIHTARAYSFPPAKLVQFATAKNTLLLLQKVKEQGSAAAIEPEALLSILGSVRTEMHRRMQLEMHQRVREEKVPCSLYYTLYEKLPPSIKDKAPAPLGEKGMSAPGELYPANLKSVVLLVKTVLKDGGYVATLAVKG
;
A
#
# COMPACT_ATOMS: atom_id res chain seq x y z
N MET A 1 53.27 17.99 30.55
CA MET A 1 53.00 19.05 31.55
C MET A 1 54.28 19.81 31.83
N VAL A 2 54.49 20.93 31.14
CA VAL A 2 55.43 21.97 31.60
C VAL A 2 54.66 22.75 32.66
N VAL A 3 55.21 22.84 33.87
CA VAL A 3 54.64 23.65 34.96
C VAL A 3 54.89 25.12 34.61
N SER A 4 54.02 25.70 33.78
CA SER A 4 53.82 27.15 33.78
C SER A 4 52.98 27.52 35.00
N GLY A 5 53.10 28.76 35.49
CA GLY A 5 52.47 29.25 36.73
C GLY A 5 50.94 29.22 36.82
N ASP A 6 50.25 28.49 35.95
CA ASP A 6 48.78 28.41 35.86
C ASP A 6 48.16 27.21 36.61
N GLY A 7 48.94 26.29 37.19
CA GLY A 7 48.46 25.18 38.04
C GLY A 7 47.81 23.99 37.30
N ILE A 8 47.62 22.86 37.99
CA ILE A 8 47.03 21.62 37.43
C ILE A 8 45.58 21.48 37.88
N ILE A 9 44.63 21.34 36.96
CA ILE A 9 43.21 21.10 37.30
C ILE A 9 42.90 19.61 37.12
N LEU A 10 42.32 18.98 38.14
CA LEU A 10 41.92 17.57 38.13
C LEU A 10 40.46 17.40 38.59
N PRO A 11 39.74 16.40 38.06
CA PRO A 11 38.44 16.01 38.60
C PRO A 11 38.61 15.35 39.97
N ALA A 12 37.68 15.60 40.89
CA ALA A 12 37.71 15.01 42.23
C ALA A 12 37.37 13.51 42.26
N LEU A 13 36.71 13.00 41.21
CA LEU A 13 36.28 11.60 41.10
C LEU A 13 35.49 11.10 42.34
N GLY A 14 34.71 12.00 42.94
CA GLY A 14 33.90 11.74 44.14
C GLY A 14 34.68 11.63 45.45
N GLN A 15 36.00 11.86 45.43
CA GLN A 15 36.82 11.93 46.64
C GLN A 15 36.56 13.22 47.41
N ASP A 16 36.65 13.17 48.74
CA ASP A 16 36.54 14.36 49.60
C ASP A 16 37.86 15.15 49.58
N VAL A 17 37.95 16.12 48.67
CA VAL A 17 39.13 16.96 48.48
C VAL A 17 38.91 18.33 49.11
N GLN A 18 39.75 18.69 50.07
CA GLN A 18 39.68 19.96 50.80
C GLN A 18 40.84 20.89 50.45
N LEU A 19 40.63 22.20 50.64
CA LEU A 19 41.67 23.20 50.47
C LEU A 19 42.87 22.92 51.38
N GLY A 20 44.07 23.08 50.85
CA GLY A 20 45.32 22.91 51.58
C GLY A 20 45.78 21.47 51.76
N MET A 21 45.04 20.47 51.26
CA MET A 21 45.50 19.07 51.23
C MET A 21 46.77 18.93 50.38
N LEU A 22 47.70 18.09 50.82
CA LEU A 22 48.92 17.78 50.08
C LEU A 22 48.70 16.66 49.06
N TYR A 23 49.48 16.70 47.97
CA TYR A 23 49.35 15.78 46.83
C TYR A 23 50.71 15.31 46.29
N ASN A 24 50.78 14.04 45.89
CA ASN A 24 51.90 13.46 45.15
C ASN A 24 51.51 13.22 43.69
N VAL A 25 51.99 14.06 42.78
CA VAL A 25 51.67 13.93 41.35
C VAL A 25 52.29 12.70 40.70
N ARG A 26 53.36 12.11 41.26
CA ARG A 26 53.98 10.89 40.69
C ARG A 26 53.07 9.67 40.83
N THR A 27 52.45 9.52 42.00
CA THR A 27 51.60 8.37 42.35
C THR A 27 50.10 8.69 42.32
N ALA A 28 49.74 9.94 42.02
CA ALA A 28 48.37 10.47 42.07
C ALA A 28 47.68 10.31 43.44
N GLU A 29 48.44 10.45 44.52
CA GLU A 29 47.96 10.23 45.89
C GLU A 29 47.63 11.56 46.60
N LEU A 30 46.43 11.63 47.18
CA LEU A 30 45.97 12.73 48.05
C LEU A 30 46.15 12.35 49.53
N PHE A 31 46.74 13.26 50.32
CA PHE A 31 46.97 13.05 51.74
C PHE A 31 45.89 13.74 52.58
N ALA A 32 44.84 13.00 52.89
CA ALA A 32 43.76 13.48 53.75
C ALA A 32 44.28 13.83 55.16
N GLY A 33 43.88 14.99 55.68
CA GLY A 33 44.20 15.43 57.04
C GLY A 33 45.61 16.01 57.24
N ILE A 34 46.46 16.04 56.20
CA ILE A 34 47.80 16.65 56.26
C ILE A 34 47.78 17.95 55.45
N SER A 35 47.96 19.09 56.13
CA SER A 35 48.04 20.43 55.53
C SER A 35 49.23 21.22 56.08
N LEU A 36 49.74 22.17 55.29
CA LEU A 36 50.82 23.10 55.69
C LEU A 36 50.32 24.24 56.58
N TRP A 37 49.00 24.46 56.58
CA TRP A 37 48.32 25.51 57.32
C TRP A 37 47.39 24.93 58.39
N ASP A 38 46.96 25.79 59.31
CA ASP A 38 45.87 25.44 60.21
C ASP A 38 44.54 25.51 59.43
N ASN A 39 43.78 24.42 59.44
CA ASN A 39 42.49 24.35 58.74
C ASN A 39 41.53 25.45 59.20
N THR A 40 41.64 25.91 60.45
CA THR A 40 40.82 27.02 60.97
C THR A 40 41.10 28.34 60.25
N VAL A 41 42.35 28.60 59.88
CA VAL A 41 42.79 29.81 59.18
C VAL A 41 42.45 29.75 57.69
N VAL A 42 42.71 28.60 57.04
CA VAL A 42 42.41 28.43 55.61
C VAL A 42 40.90 28.51 55.34
N ASN A 43 40.07 27.97 56.24
CA ASN A 43 38.62 28.00 56.07
C ASN A 43 37.98 29.35 56.44
N SER A 44 38.56 30.13 57.36
CA SER A 44 38.02 31.44 57.76
C SER A 44 38.35 32.55 56.76
N GLU A 45 39.54 32.51 56.17
CA GLU A 45 40.05 33.56 55.28
C GLU A 45 39.87 33.23 53.78
N GLN A 46 39.22 32.12 53.44
CA GLN A 46 39.02 31.70 52.05
C GLN A 46 38.28 32.72 51.19
N THR A 47 38.71 32.87 49.94
CA THR A 47 37.91 33.60 48.94
C THR A 47 36.83 32.67 48.40
N LYS A 48 35.58 33.14 48.42
CA LYS A 48 34.42 32.42 47.90
C LYS A 48 33.78 33.21 46.77
N ASP A 49 33.86 32.68 45.55
CA ASP A 49 33.19 33.28 44.39
C ASP A 49 31.79 32.69 44.26
N GLU A 50 30.79 33.43 44.75
CA GLU A 50 29.38 33.03 44.75
C GLU A 50 28.64 33.39 43.44
N SER A 51 29.31 34.02 42.47
CA SER A 51 28.67 34.61 41.28
C SER A 51 28.29 33.61 40.17
N LYS A 52 28.48 32.30 40.37
CA LYS A 52 28.36 31.27 39.32
C LYS A 52 27.60 30.01 39.75
N VAL A 53 26.39 30.13 40.30
CA VAL A 53 25.49 28.95 40.30
C VAL A 53 25.04 28.75 38.86
N GLN A 54 25.61 27.76 38.18
CA GLN A 54 25.21 27.40 36.81
C GLN A 54 23.92 26.59 36.85
N ASN A 55 23.08 26.77 35.82
CA ASN A 55 21.91 25.90 35.62
C ASN A 55 22.37 24.44 35.48
N ALA A 56 21.50 23.49 35.85
CA ALA A 56 21.80 22.08 35.70
C ALA A 56 22.08 21.73 34.23
N GLU A 57 23.30 21.28 33.95
CA GLU A 57 23.71 20.85 32.62
C GLU A 57 23.63 19.32 32.52
N PHE A 58 22.89 18.83 31.53
CA PHE A 58 22.81 17.42 31.21
C PHE A 58 23.78 17.06 30.07
N PHE A 59 24.60 16.04 30.32
CA PHE A 59 25.51 15.45 29.34
C PHE A 59 25.14 13.99 29.11
N TYR A 60 25.03 13.61 27.83
CA TYR A 60 24.71 12.25 27.41
C TYR A 60 25.91 11.64 26.71
N SER A 61 26.38 10.49 27.18
CA SER A 61 27.51 9.76 26.60
C SER A 61 27.11 8.35 26.22
N THR A 62 27.59 7.88 25.07
CA THR A 62 27.24 6.56 24.53
C THR A 62 28.36 5.52 24.70
N SER A 63 29.48 5.91 25.32
CA SER A 63 30.57 5.01 25.66
C SER A 63 31.28 5.49 26.93
N ILE A 64 32.02 4.57 27.58
CA ILE A 64 32.80 4.89 28.78
C ILE A 64 33.92 5.91 28.47
N GLU A 65 34.52 5.85 27.28
CA GLU A 65 35.55 6.80 26.87
C GLU A 65 34.99 8.21 26.66
N ASP A 66 33.80 8.32 26.08
CA ASP A 66 33.10 9.61 25.92
C ASP A 66 32.72 10.19 27.30
N SER A 67 32.24 9.34 28.21
CA SER A 67 31.99 9.70 29.61
C SER A 67 33.23 10.22 30.35
N ARG A 68 34.37 9.56 30.20
CA ARG A 68 35.65 9.99 30.79
C ARG A 68 36.11 11.33 30.20
N LYS A 69 36.02 11.49 28.88
CA LYS A 69 36.39 12.73 28.19
C LYS A 69 35.52 13.92 28.64
N LYS A 70 34.20 13.76 28.74
CA LYS A 70 33.29 14.82 29.23
C LYS A 70 33.47 15.13 30.71
N SER A 71 33.98 14.17 31.49
CA SER A 71 34.35 14.38 32.89
C SER A 71 35.74 15.01 33.07
N ALA A 72 36.37 15.48 31.98
CA ALA A 72 37.71 16.05 31.94
C ALA A 72 38.83 15.09 32.39
N LEU A 73 38.65 13.77 32.24
CA LEU A 73 39.75 12.82 32.31
C LEU A 73 40.42 12.73 30.94
N ASP A 74 41.71 13.03 30.90
CA ASP A 74 42.54 12.78 29.74
C ASP A 74 42.94 11.29 29.62
N VAL A 75 43.76 10.96 28.62
CA VAL A 75 44.21 9.57 28.37
C VAL A 75 45.01 9.04 29.57
N GLU A 76 45.81 9.89 30.20
CA GLU A 76 46.60 9.51 31.36
C GLU A 76 45.75 9.25 32.59
N GLY A 77 44.78 10.12 32.90
CA GLY A 77 43.82 9.93 33.97
C GLY A 77 42.93 8.70 33.74
N SER A 78 42.53 8.45 32.50
CA SER A 78 41.77 7.26 32.13
C SER A 78 42.59 5.98 32.34
N LEU A 79 43.84 5.96 31.89
CA LEU A 79 44.76 4.84 32.10
C LEU A 79 45.04 4.61 33.59
N ALA A 80 45.21 5.68 34.37
CA ALA A 80 45.41 5.60 35.81
C ALA A 80 44.20 4.96 36.50
N LEU A 81 42.98 5.23 36.02
CA LEU A 81 41.75 4.61 36.53
C LEU A 81 41.70 3.11 36.20
N ASP A 82 42.02 2.73 34.96
CA ASP A 82 42.04 1.33 34.51
C ASP A 82 43.11 0.51 35.24
N LEU A 83 44.28 1.11 35.47
CA LEU A 83 45.37 0.53 36.25
C LEU A 83 45.10 0.60 37.76
N LYS A 84 43.96 1.13 38.22
CA LYS A 84 43.63 1.31 39.64
C LYS A 84 44.70 2.09 40.44
N ILE A 85 45.42 2.99 39.77
CA ILE A 85 46.33 3.96 40.40
C ILE A 85 45.50 5.02 41.12
N ILE A 86 44.39 5.43 40.51
CA ILE A 86 43.37 6.29 41.12
C ILE A 86 42.04 5.54 41.24
N GLN A 87 41.18 5.98 42.16
CA GLN A 87 39.86 5.38 42.40
C GLN A 87 38.76 6.41 42.23
N ALA A 88 37.70 6.05 41.51
CA ALA A 88 36.48 6.85 41.43
C ALA A 88 35.42 6.33 42.41
N THR A 89 34.77 7.26 43.11
CA THR A 89 33.77 6.98 44.15
C THR A 89 32.56 7.91 44.00
N GLY A 90 31.51 7.69 44.79
CA GLY A 90 30.31 8.54 44.78
C GLY A 90 29.71 8.72 43.38
N SER A 91 29.57 9.98 42.95
CA SER A 91 29.03 10.36 41.65
C SER A 91 29.88 9.93 40.45
N ALA A 92 31.18 9.70 40.64
CA ALA A 92 32.10 9.32 39.57
C ALA A 92 32.30 7.79 39.45
N LYS A 93 31.69 7.00 40.33
CA LYS A 93 31.88 5.54 40.41
C LYS A 93 31.70 4.83 39.07
N TYR A 94 30.73 5.26 38.26
CA TYR A 94 30.45 4.70 36.94
C TYR A 94 31.64 4.80 35.96
N LEU A 95 32.58 5.72 36.14
CA LEU A 95 33.74 5.88 35.27
C LEU A 95 34.74 4.70 35.38
N SER A 96 34.66 3.96 36.49
CA SER A 96 35.43 2.73 36.73
C SER A 96 34.75 1.47 36.19
N ASP A 97 33.59 1.59 35.55
CA ASP A 97 32.94 0.45 34.92
C ASP A 97 33.79 -0.10 33.78
N THR A 98 33.91 -1.43 33.72
CA THR A 98 34.51 -2.15 32.60
C THR A 98 33.42 -2.74 31.71
N LYS A 99 33.68 -2.85 30.41
CA LYS A 99 32.78 -3.53 29.48
C LYS A 99 32.49 -4.95 29.93
N SER A 100 31.23 -5.36 29.84
CA SER A 100 30.75 -6.69 30.21
C SER A 100 30.66 -7.67 29.03
N SER A 101 30.66 -7.17 27.80
CA SER A 101 30.67 -7.91 26.55
C SER A 101 31.51 -7.18 25.49
N THR A 102 31.86 -7.88 24.40
CA THR A 102 32.58 -7.33 23.25
C THR A 102 31.83 -6.16 22.62
N HIS A 103 30.53 -6.34 22.41
CA HIS A 103 29.60 -5.32 21.94
C HIS A 103 28.63 -4.95 23.07
N GLU A 104 28.67 -3.70 23.52
CA GLU A 104 27.86 -3.19 24.62
C GLU A 104 27.24 -1.85 24.22
N ALA A 105 25.92 -1.76 24.32
CA ALA A 105 25.18 -0.51 24.22
C ALA A 105 25.18 0.17 25.59
N ARG A 106 25.70 1.39 25.66
CA ARG A 106 25.76 2.19 26.88
C ARG A 106 25.15 3.56 26.67
N LEU A 107 24.39 4.04 27.64
CA LEU A 107 23.97 5.43 27.76
C LEU A 107 24.17 5.91 29.19
N ASP A 108 25.06 6.89 29.35
CA ASP A 108 25.25 7.62 30.60
C ASP A 108 24.58 9.00 30.48
N ALA A 109 23.61 9.28 31.35
CA ALA A 109 22.97 10.59 31.49
C ALA A 109 23.45 11.26 32.78
N SER A 110 24.38 12.20 32.64
CA SER A 110 25.06 12.89 33.75
C SER A 110 24.51 14.31 33.90
N CYS A 111 24.05 14.67 35.10
CA CYS A 111 23.64 16.02 35.47
C CYS A 111 24.66 16.61 36.44
N THR A 112 25.17 17.81 36.16
CA THR A 112 26.12 18.52 37.03
C THR A 112 25.61 19.93 37.34
N VAL A 113 25.67 20.31 38.62
CA VAL A 113 25.33 21.64 39.12
C VAL A 113 26.52 22.21 39.88
N THR A 114 27.17 23.21 39.31
CA THR A 114 28.27 23.95 39.95
C THR A 114 27.70 25.05 40.84
N ARG A 115 28.18 25.15 42.09
CA ARG A 115 27.63 26.09 43.07
C ARG A 115 28.54 27.29 43.32
N TRP A 116 29.77 27.05 43.75
CA TRP A 116 30.76 28.10 44.00
C TRP A 116 32.18 27.55 43.97
N THR A 117 33.15 28.44 43.86
CA THR A 117 34.57 28.12 43.89
C THR A 117 35.20 28.71 45.15
N ARG A 118 35.95 27.88 45.88
CA ARG A 118 36.70 28.29 47.08
C ARG A 118 38.20 28.26 46.75
N ARG A 119 38.94 29.29 47.17
CA ARG A 119 40.37 29.45 46.90
C ARG A 119 41.14 29.90 48.14
N ILE A 120 42.38 29.46 48.28
CA ILE A 120 43.31 30.02 49.28
C ILE A 120 43.80 31.38 48.75
N PRO A 121 43.56 32.51 49.47
CA PRO A 121 44.07 33.81 49.06
C PRO A 121 45.60 33.84 49.05
N GLN A 122 46.17 34.67 48.18
CA GLN A 122 47.62 34.74 48.00
C GLN A 122 48.34 35.19 49.29
N GLU A 123 47.69 36.01 50.11
CA GLU A 123 48.21 36.52 51.39
C GLU A 123 48.43 35.38 52.40
N ILE A 124 47.51 34.40 52.43
CA ILE A 124 47.53 33.26 53.35
C ILE A 124 48.63 32.25 53.01
N LEU A 125 49.03 32.15 51.73
CA LEU A 125 50.07 31.23 51.29
C LEU A 125 51.41 31.45 52.02
N SER A 126 51.71 32.69 52.42
CA SER A 126 52.94 33.04 53.16
C SER A 126 52.90 32.71 54.67
N SER A 127 51.74 32.39 55.23
CA SER A 127 51.49 32.19 56.67
C SER A 127 51.50 30.72 57.11
N MET A 128 52.40 29.91 56.55
CA MET A 128 52.48 28.48 56.84
C MET A 128 52.83 28.21 58.32
N LYS A 129 52.25 27.16 58.91
CA LYS A 129 52.50 26.77 60.32
C LYS A 129 53.45 25.58 60.42
N TYR A 130 53.37 24.63 59.49
CA TYR A 130 54.06 23.34 59.55
C TYR A 130 55.16 23.20 58.49
N HIS A 131 56.11 24.14 58.46
CA HIS A 131 57.18 24.21 57.45
C HIS A 131 57.99 22.90 57.29
N ARG A 132 58.28 22.17 58.38
CA ARG A 132 59.03 20.89 58.32
C ARG A 132 58.32 19.80 57.51
N THR A 133 57.01 19.90 57.32
CA THR A 133 56.25 18.95 56.49
C THR A 133 56.69 19.05 55.03
N LEU A 134 57.21 20.19 54.57
CA LEU A 134 57.76 20.38 53.22
C LEU A 134 59.03 19.57 52.95
N ASP A 135 59.76 19.15 54.00
CA ASP A 135 60.98 18.34 53.85
C ASP A 135 60.68 16.91 53.34
N ASN A 136 59.43 16.45 53.47
CA ASN A 136 59.05 15.12 52.99
C ASN A 136 58.98 15.12 51.45
N PRO A 137 59.76 14.27 50.76
CA PRO A 137 59.81 14.25 49.29
C PRO A 137 58.51 13.77 48.65
N ARG A 138 57.60 13.12 49.40
CA ARG A 138 56.31 12.64 48.88
C ARG A 138 55.37 13.78 48.51
N PHE A 139 55.45 14.93 49.15
CA PHE A 139 54.59 16.07 48.85
C PHE A 139 55.17 16.89 47.70
N THR A 140 54.37 17.09 46.67
CA THR A 140 54.78 17.79 45.43
C THR A 140 53.92 19.00 45.12
N HIS A 141 52.63 18.91 45.46
CA HIS A 141 51.63 19.94 45.21
C HIS A 141 50.71 20.05 46.43
N PHE A 142 49.97 21.14 46.50
CA PHE A 142 48.87 21.33 47.45
C PHE A 142 47.61 21.81 46.72
N VAL A 143 46.45 21.52 47.28
CA VAL A 143 45.15 21.94 46.75
C VAL A 143 44.95 23.42 47.05
N ALA A 144 45.01 24.27 46.03
CA ALA A 144 44.88 25.73 46.15
C ALA A 144 43.46 26.23 45.91
N GLU A 145 42.67 25.48 45.13
CA GLU A 145 41.31 25.84 44.77
C GLU A 145 40.45 24.58 44.63
N VAL A 146 39.20 24.66 45.09
CA VAL A 146 38.18 23.61 44.95
C VAL A 146 36.91 24.21 44.38
N VAL A 147 36.31 23.50 43.42
CA VAL A 147 35.02 23.83 42.82
C VAL A 147 33.98 22.89 43.43
N GLU A 148 32.98 23.44 44.11
CA GLU A 148 31.97 22.66 44.83
C GLU A 148 30.62 22.67 44.10
N GLY A 149 29.91 21.55 44.19
CA GLY A 149 28.60 21.36 43.59
C GLY A 149 28.06 19.94 43.75
N GLY A 150 27.09 19.58 42.92
CA GLY A 150 26.49 18.26 42.89
C GLY A 150 26.57 17.63 41.50
N SER A 151 26.87 16.35 41.42
CA SER A 151 26.79 15.58 40.18
C SER A 151 26.12 14.23 40.42
N ALA A 152 25.34 13.77 39.45
CA ALA A 152 24.78 12.43 39.42
C ALA A 152 24.62 11.92 37.99
N THR A 153 24.74 10.61 37.83
CA THR A 153 24.70 9.91 36.55
C THR A 153 23.81 8.68 36.66
N ILE A 154 22.89 8.54 35.71
CA ILE A 154 22.19 7.28 35.45
C ILE A 154 22.90 6.59 34.27
N SER A 155 23.26 5.33 34.46
CA SER A 155 23.91 4.49 33.45
C SER A 155 22.96 3.36 33.04
N LEU A 156 22.73 3.25 31.75
CA LEU A 156 21.94 2.20 31.12
C LEU A 156 22.88 1.36 30.26
N VAL A 157 23.02 0.07 30.57
CA VAL A 157 23.98 -0.83 29.91
C VAL A 157 23.30 -2.10 29.45
N ARG A 158 23.56 -2.52 28.21
CA ARG A 158 23.05 -3.77 27.63
C ARG A 158 24.08 -4.40 26.70
N SER A 159 24.25 -5.72 26.77
CA SER A 159 25.02 -6.49 25.79
C SER A 159 24.30 -6.55 24.43
N ALA A 160 25.06 -6.38 23.35
CA ALA A 160 24.57 -6.46 21.97
C ALA A 160 25.29 -7.60 21.22
N SER A 161 24.72 -8.04 20.10
CA SER A 161 25.33 -9.04 19.22
C SER A 161 26.32 -8.44 18.23
N SER A 162 26.14 -7.17 17.84
CA SER A 162 27.04 -6.45 16.94
C SER A 162 27.22 -4.98 17.34
N GLU A 163 28.18 -4.30 16.72
CA GLU A 163 28.42 -2.87 16.93
C GLU A 163 27.25 -2.01 16.40
N GLU A 164 26.63 -2.43 15.29
CA GLU A 164 25.47 -1.76 14.70
C GLU A 164 24.26 -1.84 15.64
N GLU A 165 23.96 -3.04 16.16
CA GLU A 165 22.88 -3.23 17.15
C GLU A 165 23.15 -2.39 18.40
N ALA A 166 24.41 -2.33 18.85
CA ALA A 166 24.78 -1.52 20.02
C ALA A 166 24.50 -0.02 19.81
N LYS A 167 24.79 0.51 18.61
CA LYS A 167 24.52 1.92 18.24
C LYS A 167 23.02 2.21 18.15
N GLU A 168 22.27 1.31 17.54
CA GLU A 168 20.80 1.42 17.44
C GLU A 168 20.16 1.44 18.83
N ILE A 169 20.50 0.45 19.67
CA ILE A 169 20.03 0.38 21.05
C ILE A 169 20.41 1.66 21.82
N ALA A 170 21.65 2.13 21.72
CA ALA A 170 22.07 3.37 22.40
C ALA A 170 21.26 4.61 21.95
N GLY A 171 20.91 4.68 20.65
CA GLY A 171 20.03 5.72 20.10
C GLY A 171 18.62 5.66 20.67
N ASP A 172 18.04 4.47 20.76
CA ASP A 172 16.71 4.24 21.33
C ASP A 172 16.65 4.56 22.83
N LEU A 173 17.66 4.12 23.60
CA LEU A 173 17.78 4.44 25.02
C LEU A 173 17.83 5.97 25.22
N LYS A 174 18.55 6.69 24.34
CA LYS A 174 18.68 8.15 24.41
C LYS A 174 17.36 8.86 24.12
N ALA A 175 16.64 8.46 23.08
CA ALA A 175 15.33 9.01 22.73
C ALA A 175 14.26 8.73 23.81
N THR A 176 14.43 7.64 24.57
CA THR A 176 13.51 7.27 25.64
C THR A 176 13.75 8.08 26.92
N LEU A 177 15.01 8.41 27.23
CA LEU A 177 15.35 9.20 28.42
C LEU A 177 15.15 10.71 28.17
N ILE A 178 15.50 11.18 26.97
CA ILE A 178 15.31 12.57 26.51
C ILE A 178 13.96 12.64 25.79
N GLY A 179 12.88 12.95 26.52
CA GLY A 179 11.61 13.27 25.84
C GLY A 179 11.84 14.37 24.79
N VAL A 180 11.42 14.13 23.55
CA VAL A 180 11.56 15.14 22.48
C VAL A 180 10.45 16.17 22.66
N PRO A 181 10.75 17.47 22.84
CA PRO A 181 9.71 18.49 22.86
C PRO A 181 9.12 18.63 21.44
N VAL A 182 7.91 18.11 21.23
CA VAL A 182 7.16 18.34 19.99
C VAL A 182 6.41 19.65 20.13
N ASN A 183 6.87 20.69 19.43
CA ASN A 183 6.13 21.94 19.16
C ASN A 183 5.50 22.64 20.37
N GLY A 184 6.32 23.25 21.22
CA GLY A 184 5.90 24.43 21.99
C GLY A 184 4.73 24.22 22.96
N SER A 185 4.57 23.02 23.53
CA SER A 185 3.70 22.79 24.68
C SER A 185 4.46 21.98 25.73
N ALA A 186 4.24 22.33 27.01
CA ALA A 186 5.06 21.92 28.15
C ALA A 186 4.84 20.46 28.62
N ASN A 187 4.43 19.55 27.73
CA ASN A 187 4.27 18.13 28.04
C ASN A 187 5.23 17.29 27.19
N LEU A 188 6.21 16.66 27.84
CA LEU A 188 7.15 15.73 27.22
C LEU A 188 6.44 14.39 27.01
N GLU A 189 6.10 14.06 25.76
CA GLU A 189 5.66 12.71 25.39
C GLU A 189 6.89 11.81 25.19
N TYR A 190 6.97 10.75 25.98
CA TYR A 190 8.04 9.75 25.88
C TYR A 190 7.63 8.65 24.90
N LYS A 191 8.58 8.16 24.10
CA LYS A 191 8.36 7.01 23.22
C LYS A 191 8.32 5.73 24.08
N ASP A 192 7.29 4.90 23.92
CA ASP A 192 7.20 3.61 24.61
C ASP A 192 8.21 2.61 24.02
N VAL A 193 9.03 2.01 24.88
CA VAL A 193 9.97 0.94 24.53
C VAL A 193 9.24 -0.39 24.70
N SER A 194 9.41 -1.31 23.74
CA SER A 194 8.84 -2.66 23.83
C SER A 194 9.27 -3.39 25.12
N ASP A 195 8.37 -4.14 25.75
CA ASP A 195 8.63 -4.81 27.04
C ASP A 195 9.86 -5.75 26.98
N ALA A 196 10.10 -6.39 25.84
CA ALA A 196 11.27 -7.25 25.61
C ALA A 196 12.63 -6.50 25.66
N ASN A 197 12.65 -5.20 25.36
CA ASN A 197 13.85 -4.35 25.46
C ASN A 197 14.06 -3.82 26.89
N ARG A 198 13.00 -3.76 27.71
CA ARG A 198 13.08 -3.25 29.11
C ARG A 198 13.74 -4.25 30.06
N GLU A 199 13.49 -5.55 29.87
CA GLU A 199 13.99 -6.62 30.77
C GLU A 199 15.50 -6.89 30.68
N LYS A 200 16.16 -6.48 29.59
CA LYS A 200 17.58 -6.80 29.32
C LYS A 200 18.56 -5.65 29.61
N VAL A 201 18.07 -4.50 30.06
CA VAL A 201 18.90 -3.33 30.33
C VAL A 201 19.25 -3.26 31.81
N LYS A 202 20.55 -3.24 32.11
CA LYS A 202 21.06 -3.01 33.45
C LYS A 202 21.06 -1.51 33.73
N ILE A 203 20.30 -1.11 34.74
CA ILE A 203 20.22 0.28 35.20
C ILE A 203 21.08 0.43 36.46
N SER A 204 21.95 1.43 36.49
CA SER A 204 22.70 1.81 37.67
C SER A 204 22.71 3.32 37.85
N TYR A 205 22.89 3.76 39.09
CA TYR A 205 22.96 5.16 39.44
C TYR A 205 24.20 5.44 40.28
N SER A 206 24.92 6.49 39.91
CA SER A 206 26.10 7.01 40.62
C SER A 206 25.86 8.50 40.88
N GLY A 207 25.66 8.91 42.13
CA GLY A 207 25.40 10.30 42.44
C GLY A 207 25.92 10.73 43.80
N ALA A 208 25.96 12.05 44.00
CA ALA A 208 26.30 12.67 45.28
C ALA A 208 25.26 12.39 46.38
N ILE A 209 24.04 12.00 45.99
CA ILE A 209 22.93 11.63 46.88
C ILE A 209 22.61 10.16 46.63
N ALA A 210 22.39 9.40 47.70
CA ALA A 210 21.99 8.00 47.59
C ALA A 210 20.53 7.88 47.12
N GLU A 211 20.32 7.28 45.96
CA GLU A 211 19.01 6.95 45.39
C GLU A 211 19.00 5.49 44.97
N ASN A 212 17.85 4.81 45.12
CA ASN A 212 17.69 3.46 44.63
C ASN A 212 17.05 3.49 43.24
N VAL A 213 17.88 3.31 42.20
CA VAL A 213 17.46 3.33 40.80
C VAL A 213 17.72 1.95 40.21
N SER A 214 16.65 1.15 40.13
CA SER A 214 16.73 -0.22 39.57
C SER A 214 15.70 -0.46 38.45
N THR A 215 14.70 0.40 38.33
CA THR A 215 13.65 0.32 37.31
C THR A 215 13.69 1.50 36.35
N TRP A 216 13.02 1.36 35.20
CA TRP A 216 12.89 2.41 34.20
C TRP A 216 12.12 3.62 34.73
N GLU A 217 11.08 3.37 35.53
CA GLU A 217 10.28 4.42 36.17
C GLU A 217 11.09 5.19 37.20
N ASP A 218 11.92 4.50 37.99
CA ASP A 218 12.86 5.15 38.92
C ASP A 218 13.87 6.02 38.17
N ALA A 219 14.43 5.52 37.07
CA ALA A 219 15.40 6.27 36.27
C ALA A 219 14.80 7.56 35.70
N ARG A 220 13.56 7.51 35.20
CA ARG A 220 12.84 8.70 34.68
C ARG A 220 12.54 9.71 35.80
N ARG A 221 12.04 9.23 36.95
CA ARG A 221 11.77 10.08 38.13
C ARG A 221 13.04 10.81 38.55
N VAL A 222 14.11 10.06 38.79
CA VAL A 222 15.38 10.62 39.27
C VAL A 222 16.01 11.55 38.25
N ALA A 223 15.93 11.25 36.94
CA ALA A 223 16.41 12.16 35.89
C ALA A 223 15.70 13.54 35.93
N ASN A 224 14.40 13.58 36.21
CA ASN A 224 13.66 14.83 36.34
C ASN A 224 13.97 15.59 37.63
N ASP A 225 14.19 14.88 38.75
CA ASP A 225 14.42 15.49 40.07
C ASP A 225 15.87 15.95 40.28
N MET A 226 16.84 15.34 39.57
CA MET A 226 18.28 15.59 39.66
C MET A 226 18.67 17.09 39.74
N PRO A 227 18.20 18.00 38.85
CA PRO A 227 18.56 19.41 38.91
C PRO A 227 18.27 20.07 40.26
N THR A 228 17.10 19.76 40.84
CA THR A 228 16.66 20.35 42.11
C THR A 228 17.37 19.73 43.31
N MET A 229 17.61 18.41 43.25
CA MET A 229 18.31 17.66 44.30
C MET A 229 19.78 18.06 44.40
N LEU A 230 20.45 18.22 43.25
CA LEU A 230 21.88 18.54 43.16
C LEU A 230 22.19 20.00 43.51
N ALA A 231 21.24 20.94 43.32
CA ALA A 231 21.44 22.36 43.62
C ALA A 231 21.81 22.65 45.09
N LYS A 232 21.52 21.72 46.01
CA LYS A 232 21.85 21.87 47.45
C LYS A 232 23.17 21.23 47.84
N GLN A 233 23.81 20.47 46.96
CA GLN A 233 25.05 19.73 47.26
C GLN A 233 26.28 20.63 47.23
N THR A 234 27.32 20.23 47.96
CA THR A 234 28.59 20.96 48.10
C THR A 234 29.80 20.02 48.01
N ASN A 235 29.67 18.91 47.27
CA ASN A 235 30.77 17.98 47.03
C ASN A 235 31.80 18.63 46.10
N THR A 236 33.07 18.28 46.23
CA THR A 236 34.10 18.76 45.32
C THR A 236 33.92 18.11 43.94
N LEU A 237 33.77 18.92 42.90
CA LEU A 237 33.67 18.48 41.50
C LEU A 237 35.05 18.45 40.85
N TYR A 238 35.79 19.55 40.99
CA TYR A 238 37.15 19.73 40.45
C TYR A 238 38.03 20.44 41.49
N TYR A 239 39.33 20.21 41.41
CA TYR A 239 40.30 20.92 42.25
C TYR A 239 41.54 21.31 41.46
N LYS A 240 42.17 22.40 41.88
CA LYS A 240 43.38 22.94 41.28
C LYS A 240 44.56 22.78 42.24
N LEU A 241 45.62 22.19 41.72
CA LEU A 241 46.88 21.95 42.42
C LEU A 241 47.91 23.01 42.02
N LEU A 242 48.62 23.53 43.01
CA LEU A 242 49.82 24.35 42.82
C LEU A 242 51.04 23.62 43.40
N PRO A 243 52.21 23.77 42.78
CA PRO A 243 53.42 23.10 43.25
C PRO A 243 53.89 23.70 44.59
N VAL A 244 54.48 22.88 45.46
CA VAL A 244 54.95 23.33 46.77
C VAL A 244 56.17 24.26 46.69
N ASP A 245 56.88 24.28 45.57
CA ASP A 245 58.02 25.16 45.32
C ASP A 245 57.62 26.64 45.16
N LEU A 246 56.35 26.90 44.88
CA LEU A 246 55.75 28.23 44.95
C LEU A 246 55.80 28.81 46.37
N LEU A 247 55.84 27.94 47.40
CA LEU A 247 55.86 28.32 48.81
C LEU A 247 57.28 28.44 49.35
N ASP A 248 58.17 27.54 48.94
CA ASP A 248 59.61 27.56 49.27
C ASP A 248 60.43 26.95 48.13
N SER A 249 61.36 27.71 47.56
CA SER A 249 62.23 27.24 46.47
C SER A 249 63.07 26.01 46.83
N ASN A 250 63.37 25.79 48.12
CA ASN A 250 64.10 24.60 48.58
C ASN A 250 63.24 23.31 48.54
N ALA A 251 61.91 23.46 48.46
CA ALA A 251 60.98 22.35 48.32
C ALA A 251 60.80 21.90 46.85
N SER A 252 61.59 22.43 45.91
CA SER A 252 61.53 22.02 44.49
C SER A 252 61.74 20.52 44.30
N ARG A 253 60.94 19.93 43.40
CA ARG A 253 60.97 18.50 43.06
C ARG A 253 61.04 18.39 41.54
N LEU A 254 62.03 17.64 41.05
CA LEU A 254 62.13 17.35 39.62
C LEU A 254 61.04 16.33 39.23
N ILE A 255 60.04 16.79 38.47
CA ILE A 255 58.93 15.98 37.99
C ILE A 255 58.93 16.04 36.46
N ARG A 256 59.03 14.88 35.83
CA ARG A 256 59.03 14.75 34.36
C ARG A 256 57.60 14.62 33.86
N SER A 257 57.31 15.22 32.70
CA SER A 257 56.10 14.88 31.96
C SER A 257 56.25 13.54 31.27
N LEU A 258 55.22 12.70 31.30
CA LEU A 258 55.22 11.47 30.53
C LEU A 258 55.12 11.75 29.03
N ASP A 259 55.78 10.92 28.23
CA ASP A 259 55.63 10.91 26.79
C ASP A 259 54.20 10.50 26.41
N SER A 260 53.48 11.39 25.70
CA SER A 260 52.09 11.11 25.33
C SER A 260 51.94 9.87 24.45
N GLY A 261 52.96 9.54 23.65
CA GLY A 261 52.99 8.36 22.80
C GLY A 261 53.01 7.06 23.62
N ILE A 262 53.89 6.96 24.63
CA ILE A 262 53.97 5.76 25.47
C ILE A 262 52.72 5.58 26.33
N VAL A 263 52.16 6.67 26.86
CA VAL A 263 50.91 6.62 27.66
C VAL A 263 49.76 6.12 26.79
N ASN A 264 49.62 6.68 25.58
CA ASN A 264 48.60 6.24 24.65
C ASN A 264 48.78 4.78 24.22
N ARG A 265 50.01 4.36 23.90
CA ARG A 265 50.29 2.96 23.53
C ARG A 265 49.98 1.99 24.66
N THR A 266 50.32 2.34 25.91
CA THR A 266 49.99 1.54 27.11
C THR A 266 48.47 1.41 27.29
N ALA A 267 47.73 2.51 27.13
CA ALA A 267 46.27 2.52 27.23
C ALA A 267 45.60 1.71 26.12
N VAL A 268 46.09 1.83 24.89
CA VAL A 268 45.61 1.04 23.75
C VAL A 268 45.86 -0.44 23.98
N ALA A 269 47.07 -0.83 24.40
CA ALA A 269 47.41 -2.22 24.66
C ALA A 269 46.51 -2.83 25.75
N LEU A 270 46.27 -2.11 26.86
CA LEU A 270 45.34 -2.57 27.91
C LEU A 270 43.91 -2.75 27.37
N LYS A 271 43.43 -1.78 26.59
CA LYS A 271 42.08 -1.81 26.02
C LYS A 271 41.89 -2.95 25.01
N THR A 272 42.84 -3.18 24.12
CA THR A 272 42.80 -4.30 23.19
C THR A 272 42.89 -5.63 23.93
N GLY A 273 43.71 -5.72 24.98
CA GLY A 273 43.77 -6.89 25.83
C GLY A 273 42.46 -7.23 26.54
N ILE A 274 41.77 -6.23 27.11
CA ILE A 274 40.44 -6.41 27.70
C ILE A 274 39.45 -6.92 26.64
N THR A 275 39.53 -6.41 25.42
CA THR A 275 38.64 -6.83 24.32
C THR A 275 38.91 -8.29 23.92
N ALA A 276 40.18 -8.68 23.78
CA ALA A 276 40.58 -10.05 23.48
C ALA A 276 40.14 -11.03 24.58
N ARG A 277 40.29 -10.64 25.86
CA ARG A 277 39.78 -11.42 27.00
C ARG A 277 38.26 -11.64 26.90
N LEU A 278 37.49 -10.59 26.62
CA LEU A 278 36.03 -10.69 26.50
C LEU A 278 35.62 -11.64 25.35
N ARG A 279 36.33 -11.62 24.22
CA ARG A 279 36.09 -12.58 23.12
C ARG A 279 36.31 -14.03 23.57
N LEU A 280 37.40 -14.30 24.30
CA LEU A 280 37.69 -15.64 24.84
C LEU A 280 36.65 -16.08 25.88
N ASP A 281 36.20 -15.16 26.76
CA ASP A 281 35.14 -15.41 27.74
C ASP A 281 33.82 -15.75 27.05
N GLU A 282 33.43 -15.01 26.00
CA GLU A 282 32.22 -15.26 25.20
C GLU A 282 32.25 -16.64 24.53
N LEU A 283 33.38 -17.01 23.91
CA LEU A 283 33.58 -18.35 23.34
C LEU A 283 33.45 -19.45 24.40
N LEU A 284 33.97 -19.23 25.61
CA LEU A 284 33.90 -20.20 26.70
C LEU A 284 32.45 -20.41 27.21
N GLN A 285 31.63 -19.36 27.16
CA GLN A 285 30.21 -19.42 27.56
C GLN A 285 29.30 -19.95 26.45
N HIS A 286 29.78 -20.04 25.20
CA HIS A 286 28.98 -20.49 24.08
C HIS A 286 28.40 -21.90 24.30
N GLN A 287 27.07 -22.04 24.17
CA GLN A 287 26.34 -23.25 24.58
C GLN A 287 26.82 -24.51 23.85
N VAL A 288 27.10 -24.41 22.54
CA VAL A 288 27.57 -25.51 21.70
C VAL A 288 28.91 -26.06 22.20
N LEU A 289 29.90 -25.19 22.38
CA LEU A 289 31.24 -25.58 22.85
C LEU A 289 31.20 -26.10 24.29
N ARG A 290 30.40 -25.43 25.13
CA ARG A 290 30.26 -25.76 26.54
C ARG A 290 29.66 -27.15 26.77
N ASN A 291 28.63 -27.52 25.99
CA ASN A 291 27.84 -28.71 26.23
C ASN A 291 28.28 -29.91 25.37
N TRP A 292 28.71 -29.68 24.12
CA TRP A 292 28.90 -30.76 23.15
C TRP A 292 30.37 -31.06 22.85
N PHE A 293 31.29 -30.11 23.09
CA PHE A 293 32.71 -30.25 22.77
C PHE A 293 33.63 -29.94 23.98
N PRO A 294 33.68 -30.83 24.99
CA PRO A 294 34.43 -30.60 26.23
C PRO A 294 35.94 -30.42 26.03
N LYS A 295 36.52 -30.98 24.96
CA LYS A 295 37.94 -30.81 24.62
C LYS A 295 38.24 -29.41 24.10
N ILE A 296 37.42 -28.88 23.19
CA ILE A 296 37.55 -27.49 22.67
C ILE A 296 37.37 -26.49 23.81
N LYS A 297 36.38 -26.70 24.68
CA LYS A 297 36.20 -25.90 25.91
C LYS A 297 37.48 -25.90 26.78
N GLY A 298 38.14 -27.04 26.91
CA GLY A 298 39.39 -27.17 27.64
C GLY A 298 40.52 -26.31 27.05
N GLN A 299 40.62 -26.26 25.72
CA GLN A 299 41.61 -25.43 25.01
C GLN A 299 41.37 -23.94 25.23
N ILE A 300 40.12 -23.47 25.11
CA ILE A 300 39.77 -22.05 25.32
C ILE A 300 40.13 -21.62 26.74
N ARG A 301 39.77 -22.44 27.74
CA ARG A 301 40.09 -22.17 29.15
C ARG A 301 41.60 -22.08 29.40
N GLY A 302 42.38 -23.02 28.88
CA GLY A 302 43.84 -23.03 29.10
C GLY A 302 44.54 -21.79 28.52
N LEU A 303 44.11 -21.35 27.33
CA LEU A 303 44.64 -20.13 26.72
C LEU A 303 44.20 -18.86 27.47
N LEU A 304 42.93 -18.80 27.91
CA LEU A 304 42.41 -17.68 28.70
C LEU A 304 43.15 -17.54 30.04
N GLU A 305 43.40 -18.64 30.75
CA GLU A 305 44.17 -18.64 32.00
C GLU A 305 45.59 -18.08 31.77
N SER A 306 46.27 -18.52 30.70
CA SER A 306 47.60 -18.01 30.34
C SER A 306 47.58 -16.52 29.93
N PHE A 307 46.52 -16.08 29.26
CA PHE A 307 46.36 -14.67 28.86
C PHE A 307 46.12 -13.76 30.08
N LEU A 308 45.31 -14.20 31.04
CA LEU A 308 45.01 -13.48 32.29
C LEU A 308 46.27 -13.28 33.14
N GLU A 309 47.14 -14.29 33.24
CA GLU A 309 48.45 -14.15 33.88
C GLU A 309 49.27 -13.04 33.21
N GLY A 310 49.29 -13.03 31.87
CA GLY A 310 50.03 -12.01 31.14
C GLY A 310 49.45 -10.60 31.22
N GLU A 311 48.13 -10.45 31.31
CA GLU A 311 47.46 -9.17 31.58
C GLU A 311 47.81 -8.65 32.98
N SER A 312 47.88 -9.55 33.98
CA SER A 312 48.31 -9.20 35.33
C SER A 312 49.75 -8.71 35.37
N ASP A 313 50.68 -9.43 34.73
CA ASP A 313 52.10 -9.01 34.63
C ASP A 313 52.24 -7.62 34.02
N PHE A 314 51.52 -7.38 32.92
CA PHE A 314 51.56 -6.11 32.20
C PHE A 314 51.00 -4.95 33.04
N THR A 315 49.83 -5.16 33.67
CA THR A 315 49.19 -4.13 34.49
C THR A 315 50.01 -3.81 35.75
N GLU A 316 50.65 -4.79 36.37
CA GLU A 316 51.58 -4.58 37.48
C GLU A 316 52.82 -3.79 37.04
N ALA A 317 53.43 -4.16 35.91
CA ALA A 317 54.56 -3.43 35.36
C ALA A 317 54.21 -1.97 35.03
N ALA A 318 53.06 -1.72 34.38
CA ALA A 318 52.59 -0.37 34.06
C ALA A 318 52.31 0.46 35.33
N ARG A 319 51.65 -0.14 36.34
CA ARG A 319 51.36 0.51 37.63
C ARG A 319 52.63 0.94 38.37
N ARG A 320 53.70 0.14 38.27
CA ARG A 320 55.01 0.44 38.87
C ARG A 320 55.82 1.46 38.07
N LEU A 321 55.91 1.31 36.75
CA LEU A 321 56.84 2.07 35.91
C LEU A 321 56.35 3.48 35.55
N LEU A 322 55.05 3.71 35.42
CA LEU A 322 54.51 5.04 35.09
C LEU A 322 54.84 6.10 36.17
N PRO A 323 54.67 5.83 37.48
CA PRO A 323 55.15 6.73 38.53
C PRO A 323 56.67 6.94 38.53
N GLU A 324 57.46 5.89 38.29
CA GLU A 324 58.92 5.98 38.23
C GLU A 324 59.38 6.87 37.07
N LEU A 325 58.73 6.81 35.91
CA LEU A 325 59.02 7.66 34.75
C LEU A 325 58.75 9.16 35.03
N ARG A 326 57.75 9.47 35.86
CA ARG A 326 57.46 10.83 36.33
C ARG A 326 58.49 11.35 37.33
N ASP A 327 59.16 10.48 38.07
CA ASP A 327 60.16 10.89 39.06
C ASP A 327 61.47 11.30 38.39
N GLY A 328 61.90 12.54 38.59
CA GLY A 328 63.15 13.07 38.05
C GLY A 328 64.42 12.38 38.53
N ASN A 329 64.36 11.60 39.61
CA ASN A 329 65.52 10.93 40.22
C ASN A 329 65.77 9.51 39.70
N THR A 330 64.87 8.96 38.88
CA THR A 330 65.01 7.61 38.29
C THR A 330 65.72 7.67 36.93
N ASP A 331 66.32 6.57 36.50
CA ASP A 331 66.88 6.45 35.15
C ASP A 331 65.76 6.31 34.11
N TYR A 332 65.44 7.41 33.44
CA TYR A 332 64.41 7.45 32.41
C TYR A 332 64.65 6.42 31.29
N SER A 333 65.90 6.24 30.85
CA SER A 333 66.24 5.39 29.69
C SER A 333 66.03 3.91 29.98
N THR A 334 66.38 3.46 31.18
CA THR A 334 66.14 2.08 31.63
C THR A 334 64.64 1.84 31.83
N LYS A 335 63.95 2.73 32.54
CA LYS A 335 62.51 2.56 32.87
C LYS A 335 61.61 2.63 31.64
N ILE A 336 61.90 3.49 30.68
CA ILE A 336 61.11 3.56 29.44
C ILE A 336 61.33 2.31 28.58
N SER A 337 62.54 1.74 28.60
CA SER A 337 62.87 0.50 27.89
C SER A 337 62.18 -0.71 28.52
N GLU A 338 62.14 -0.79 29.85
CA GLU A 338 61.35 -1.81 30.57
C GLU A 338 59.86 -1.73 30.24
N LEU A 339 59.28 -0.51 30.23
CA LEU A 339 57.87 -0.32 29.90
C LEU A 339 57.58 -0.68 28.44
N ARG A 340 58.44 -0.26 27.49
CA ARG A 340 58.32 -0.64 26.06
C ARG A 340 58.36 -2.16 25.88
N ARG A 341 59.26 -2.86 26.58
CA ARG A 341 59.34 -4.32 26.53
C ARG A 341 58.07 -4.98 27.07
N ALA A 342 57.55 -4.49 28.20
CA ALA A 342 56.29 -4.99 28.77
C ALA A 342 55.09 -4.77 27.83
N ILE A 343 54.99 -3.59 27.21
CA ILE A 343 53.97 -3.28 26.19
C ILE A 343 54.09 -4.24 25.00
N SER A 344 55.27 -4.36 24.39
CA SER A 344 55.45 -5.22 23.21
C SER A 344 55.13 -6.69 23.51
N LEU A 345 55.51 -7.19 24.69
CA LEU A 345 55.22 -8.58 25.08
C LEU A 345 53.72 -8.78 25.27
N PHE A 346 53.03 -7.81 25.89
CA PHE A 346 51.59 -7.88 26.04
C PHE A 346 50.86 -7.76 24.70
N GLU A 347 51.27 -6.86 23.81
CA GLU A 347 50.74 -6.74 22.45
C GLU A 347 50.89 -8.05 21.66
N GLN A 348 52.02 -8.75 21.80
CA GLN A 348 52.20 -10.10 21.23
C GLN A 348 51.20 -11.11 21.80
N ARG A 349 50.99 -11.12 23.12
CA ARG A 349 49.99 -11.98 23.78
C ARG A 349 48.58 -11.66 23.30
N VAL A 350 48.24 -10.38 23.11
CA VAL A 350 46.96 -9.94 22.53
C VAL A 350 46.79 -10.48 21.12
N ARG A 351 47.81 -10.34 20.25
CA ARG A 351 47.78 -10.89 18.88
C ARG A 351 47.52 -12.41 18.87
N ILE A 352 48.17 -13.16 19.77
CA ILE A 352 47.98 -14.62 19.88
C ILE A 352 46.56 -14.94 20.36
N ALA A 353 46.02 -14.20 21.33
CA ALA A 353 44.67 -14.38 21.84
C ALA A 353 43.62 -14.10 20.77
N GLU A 354 43.77 -13.01 20.01
CA GLU A 354 42.90 -12.66 18.88
C GLU A 354 42.94 -13.72 17.79
N GLN A 355 44.15 -14.16 17.38
CA GLN A 355 44.31 -15.23 16.40
C GLN A 355 43.63 -16.52 16.85
N PHE A 356 43.78 -16.90 18.12
CA PHE A 356 43.12 -18.08 18.67
C PHE A 356 41.60 -17.92 18.70
N ALA A 357 41.10 -16.75 19.10
CA ALA A 357 39.67 -16.47 19.09
C ALA A 357 39.09 -16.58 17.67
N ASP A 358 39.75 -15.99 16.67
CA ASP A 358 39.34 -16.07 15.25
C ASP A 358 39.30 -17.53 14.75
N LEU A 359 40.29 -18.36 15.13
CA LEU A 359 40.31 -19.78 14.78
C LEU A 359 39.13 -20.53 15.43
N LYS A 360 38.82 -20.25 16.70
CA LYS A 360 37.72 -20.91 17.42
C LYS A 360 36.34 -20.43 17.02
N GLU A 361 36.20 -19.17 16.60
CA GLU A 361 34.97 -18.67 15.95
C GLU A 361 34.71 -19.42 14.63
N LYS A 362 35.73 -19.57 13.78
CA LYS A 362 35.61 -20.37 12.53
C LYS A 362 35.27 -21.83 12.80
N GLU A 363 35.92 -22.46 13.80
CA GLU A 363 35.62 -23.83 14.20
C GLU A 363 34.17 -23.95 14.70
N LEU A 364 33.74 -23.00 15.52
CA LEU A 364 32.38 -22.93 16.03
C LEU A 364 31.36 -22.76 14.90
N ASP A 365 31.60 -21.89 13.92
CA ASP A 365 30.69 -21.67 12.79
C ASP A 365 30.46 -22.97 12.00
N VAL A 366 31.54 -23.72 11.71
CA VAL A 366 31.44 -25.01 11.01
C VAL A 366 30.69 -26.04 11.86
N LEU A 367 31.00 -26.15 13.15
CA LEU A 367 30.35 -27.12 14.05
C LEU A 367 28.87 -26.76 14.29
N GLN A 368 28.56 -25.50 14.55
CA GLN A 368 27.22 -25.02 14.82
C GLN A 368 26.34 -25.14 13.58
N SER A 369 26.81 -24.71 12.41
CA SER A 369 26.05 -24.86 11.15
C SER A 369 25.76 -26.33 10.85
N THR A 370 26.75 -27.20 11.01
CA THR A 370 26.62 -28.63 10.72
C THR A 370 25.68 -29.32 11.72
N VAL A 371 25.93 -29.17 13.03
CA VAL A 371 25.13 -29.81 14.07
C VAL A 371 23.71 -29.26 14.08
N SER A 372 23.50 -27.95 13.97
CA SER A 372 22.15 -27.37 13.95
C SER A 372 21.35 -27.84 12.76
N SER A 373 22.00 -27.96 11.58
CA SER A 373 21.36 -28.51 10.37
C SER A 373 20.88 -29.96 10.59
N MET A 374 21.70 -30.80 11.22
CA MET A 374 21.32 -32.20 11.49
C MET A 374 20.27 -32.29 12.61
N LEU A 375 20.42 -31.58 13.73
CA LEU A 375 19.45 -31.62 14.83
C LEU A 375 18.09 -31.04 14.43
N GLY A 376 18.06 -29.98 13.62
CA GLY A 376 16.82 -29.41 13.07
C GLY A 376 16.05 -30.39 12.19
N GLN A 377 16.75 -31.37 11.61
CA GLN A 377 16.16 -32.47 10.84
C GLN A 377 15.90 -33.71 11.72
N GLY A 378 15.95 -33.56 13.05
CA GLY A 378 15.61 -34.57 14.04
C GLY A 378 16.71 -35.58 14.36
N PHE A 379 17.97 -35.34 13.93
CA PHE A 379 19.06 -36.29 14.19
C PHE A 379 19.33 -36.32 15.70
N GLN A 380 19.64 -37.49 16.25
CA GLN A 380 19.92 -37.60 17.68
C GLN A 380 21.28 -36.98 18.02
N ASN A 381 21.31 -36.16 19.06
CA ASN A 381 22.53 -35.58 19.57
C ASN A 381 23.21 -36.54 20.55
N HIS A 382 24.37 -37.06 20.18
CA HIS A 382 25.22 -37.86 21.05
C HIS A 382 26.61 -37.25 21.26
N LEU A 383 26.75 -35.94 21.02
CA LEU A 383 27.96 -35.17 21.30
C LEU A 383 28.07 -34.87 22.81
N GLY A 384 29.29 -34.75 23.33
CA GLY A 384 29.56 -34.57 24.78
C GLY A 384 29.95 -35.84 25.55
N GLY A 385 30.02 -36.99 24.86
CA GLY A 385 30.52 -38.25 25.39
C GLY A 385 29.42 -39.30 25.57
N LEU A 386 29.43 -40.31 24.71
CA LEU A 386 28.64 -41.53 24.87
C LEU A 386 29.38 -42.50 25.80
N LYS A 387 28.69 -43.09 26.78
CA LYS A 387 29.25 -44.27 27.45
C LYS A 387 29.32 -45.41 26.41
N PRO A 388 30.47 -46.06 26.19
CA PRO A 388 30.61 -47.14 25.20
C PRO A 388 29.57 -48.25 25.38
N GLU A 389 29.18 -48.51 26.63
CA GLU A 389 28.18 -49.50 27.05
C GLU A 389 26.74 -49.20 26.56
N SER A 390 26.44 -47.95 26.15
CA SER A 390 25.11 -47.52 25.67
C SER A 390 24.88 -47.77 24.16
N LEU A 391 25.88 -48.35 23.48
CA LEU A 391 25.90 -48.48 22.03
C LEU A 391 25.85 -49.92 21.51
N THR A 392 26.16 -50.91 22.34
CA THR A 392 26.25 -52.35 21.97
C THR A 392 25.09 -53.18 22.51
N THR A 393 23.90 -52.59 22.65
CA THR A 393 22.73 -53.25 23.28
C THR A 393 21.46 -53.20 22.42
N VAL A 394 21.53 -52.69 21.19
CA VAL A 394 20.35 -52.43 20.35
C VAL A 394 20.42 -53.21 19.04
N SER A 395 19.36 -53.95 18.72
CA SER A 395 19.26 -54.77 17.49
C SER A 395 19.05 -53.93 16.22
N ALA A 396 18.76 -52.63 16.35
CA ALA A 396 18.44 -51.74 15.25
C ALA A 396 19.67 -50.95 14.73
N PRO A 397 19.81 -50.74 13.40
CA PRO A 397 20.97 -50.05 12.82
C PRO A 397 21.07 -48.58 13.25
N ARG A 398 22.28 -48.11 13.57
CA ARG A 398 22.57 -46.71 13.91
C ARG A 398 23.54 -46.08 12.92
N VAL A 399 23.14 -45.01 12.23
CA VAL A 399 23.99 -44.30 11.29
C VAL A 399 24.41 -42.95 11.90
N LEU A 400 25.71 -42.81 12.18
CA LEU A 400 26.26 -41.68 12.93
C LEU A 400 27.29 -40.91 12.11
N LEU A 401 27.18 -39.59 12.09
CA LEU A 401 28.28 -38.73 11.63
C LEU A 401 29.28 -38.54 12.78
N SER A 402 30.54 -38.87 12.54
CA SER A 402 31.59 -38.76 13.55
C SER A 402 32.31 -37.41 13.54
N PHE A 403 32.30 -36.74 14.68
CA PHE A 403 33.21 -35.65 15.05
C PHE A 403 34.26 -36.18 16.03
N GLY A 404 34.97 -37.24 15.63
CA GLY A 404 36.03 -37.88 16.39
C GLY A 404 37.40 -37.78 15.72
N GLY A 405 38.44 -38.26 16.40
CA GLY A 405 39.80 -38.31 15.86
C GLY A 405 40.72 -37.20 16.38
N GLY A 406 42.02 -37.35 16.09
CA GLY A 406 43.10 -36.55 16.68
C GLY A 406 43.16 -35.08 16.26
N GLN A 407 42.31 -34.63 15.34
CA GLN A 407 42.25 -33.23 14.89
C GLN A 407 41.32 -32.39 15.78
N ILE A 408 40.15 -32.92 16.16
CA ILE A 408 39.17 -32.19 16.99
C ILE A 408 39.35 -32.46 18.50
N ASN A 409 39.88 -33.64 18.88
CA ASN A 409 39.99 -34.09 20.26
C ASN A 409 41.36 -33.82 20.94
N ARG A 410 42.11 -32.81 20.46
CA ARG A 410 43.39 -32.39 21.06
C ARG A 410 43.19 -31.79 22.45
N SER A 411 44.06 -32.11 23.40
CA SER A 411 43.93 -31.61 24.78
C SER A 411 44.43 -30.18 24.99
N ARG A 412 45.40 -29.73 24.20
CA ARG A 412 46.00 -28.38 24.25
C ARG A 412 46.21 -27.86 22.84
N HIS A 413 46.15 -26.53 22.67
CA HIS A 413 46.37 -25.86 21.40
C HIS A 413 47.82 -25.39 21.27
N MET A 414 48.39 -25.37 20.07
CA MET A 414 49.80 -25.00 19.85
C MET A 414 50.08 -23.53 20.26
N LEU A 415 49.11 -22.63 20.04
CA LEU A 415 49.20 -21.23 20.46
C LEU A 415 49.28 -21.01 21.99
N GLU A 416 48.86 -21.99 22.79
CA GLU A 416 48.98 -21.92 24.26
C GLU A 416 50.47 -21.86 24.69
N LYS A 417 51.33 -22.65 24.03
CA LYS A 417 52.78 -22.62 24.29
C LYS A 417 53.41 -21.29 23.86
N LYS A 418 52.95 -20.71 22.74
CA LYS A 418 53.40 -19.39 22.27
C LYS A 418 52.97 -18.26 23.21
N MET A 419 51.77 -18.34 23.80
CA MET A 419 51.27 -17.39 24.79
C MET A 419 52.14 -17.34 26.06
N GLN A 420 52.64 -18.49 26.50
CA GLN A 420 53.46 -18.65 27.70
C GLN A 420 54.92 -18.19 27.51
N SER A 421 55.35 -17.90 26.28
CA SER A 421 56.70 -17.41 26.00
C SER A 421 56.93 -16.03 26.63
N THR A 422 58.16 -15.80 27.10
CA THR A 422 58.64 -14.50 27.60
C THR A 422 59.54 -13.77 26.60
N GLU A 423 59.84 -14.40 25.46
CA GLU A 423 60.68 -13.86 24.39
C GLU A 423 59.83 -13.11 23.37
N LEU A 424 60.31 -11.94 22.93
CA LEU A 424 59.70 -11.20 21.82
C LEU A 424 60.08 -11.90 20.51
N CYS A 425 59.08 -12.29 19.73
CA CYS A 425 59.32 -12.80 18.38
C CYS A 425 59.71 -11.63 17.47
N ASP A 426 60.85 -11.74 16.79
CA ASP A 426 61.29 -10.74 15.80
C ASP A 426 60.55 -11.01 14.48
N ASP A 427 59.67 -10.11 14.06
CA ASP A 427 58.90 -10.23 12.80
C ASP A 427 59.77 -9.91 11.55
N SER A 428 61.11 -9.91 11.65
CA SER A 428 62.01 -9.44 10.59
C SER A 428 63.23 -10.31 10.24
N THR A 429 63.18 -11.63 10.46
CA THR A 429 64.21 -12.52 9.91
C THR A 429 63.61 -13.78 9.27
N ASP A 430 63.52 -13.74 7.94
CA ASP A 430 63.71 -14.91 7.08
C ASP A 430 65.18 -15.39 7.24
N ASP A 431 65.50 -16.05 8.36
CA ASP A 431 66.83 -16.67 8.52
C ASP A 431 66.72 -18.18 8.42
N ASP A 432 67.24 -18.68 7.29
CA ASP A 432 67.63 -20.06 7.01
C ASP A 432 68.60 -20.55 8.10
N SER A 433 68.05 -21.12 9.17
CA SER A 433 68.78 -22.06 10.02
C SER A 433 68.12 -23.43 9.93
N ASP A 434 68.67 -24.22 9.02
CA ASP A 434 68.53 -25.67 8.98
C ASP A 434 69.03 -26.26 10.31
N ASP A 435 68.13 -26.54 11.26
CA ASP A 435 68.15 -27.76 12.08
C ASP A 435 66.87 -27.88 12.94
N GLU A 436 65.94 -28.66 12.38
CA GLU A 436 65.11 -29.67 13.07
C GLU A 436 64.29 -29.30 14.31
N GLU A 437 63.16 -28.63 14.10
CA GLU A 437 61.84 -29.27 14.18
C GLU A 437 60.87 -28.41 13.36
N LYS A 438 60.52 -28.88 12.15
CA LYS A 438 59.45 -28.28 11.35
C LYS A 438 58.16 -28.33 12.18
N GLU A 439 57.84 -27.26 12.91
CA GLU A 439 56.47 -26.85 13.20
C GLU A 439 55.81 -26.57 11.84
N LYS A 440 55.48 -27.65 11.10
CA LYS A 440 54.46 -27.58 10.06
C LYS A 440 53.29 -26.91 10.75
N SER A 441 52.86 -25.76 10.23
CA SER A 441 51.55 -25.21 10.51
C SER A 441 50.55 -26.33 10.21
N GLU A 442 50.18 -27.12 11.21
CA GLU A 442 49.15 -28.13 11.08
C GLU A 442 47.87 -27.33 10.85
N GLN A 443 47.54 -27.16 9.57
CA GLN A 443 46.31 -26.52 9.14
C GLN A 443 45.16 -27.16 9.92
N GLU A 444 44.40 -26.32 10.61
CA GLU A 444 43.30 -26.80 11.43
C GLU A 444 42.25 -27.48 10.52
N TRP A 445 41.55 -28.49 11.03
CA TRP A 445 40.67 -29.32 10.20
C TRP A 445 39.55 -28.51 9.52
N PHE A 446 39.08 -27.45 10.20
CA PHE A 446 38.06 -26.52 9.71
C PHE A 446 38.61 -25.50 8.68
N GLU A 447 39.92 -25.38 8.53
CA GLU A 447 40.56 -24.57 7.48
C GLU A 447 40.81 -25.38 6.20
N SER A 448 40.72 -26.70 6.27
CA SER A 448 40.88 -27.60 5.13
C SER A 448 39.59 -27.68 4.33
N SER A 449 39.51 -26.96 3.19
CA SER A 449 38.36 -27.03 2.28
C SER A 449 37.95 -28.46 1.90
N PRO A 450 38.88 -29.40 1.60
CA PRO A 450 38.52 -30.81 1.37
C PRO A 450 37.85 -31.48 2.56
N THR A 451 38.32 -31.22 3.78
CA THR A 451 37.78 -31.82 5.01
C THR A 451 36.39 -31.26 5.32
N VAL A 452 36.22 -29.94 5.28
CA VAL A 452 34.93 -29.29 5.50
C VAL A 452 33.91 -29.67 4.43
N ASN A 453 34.32 -29.74 3.16
CA ASN A 453 33.45 -30.21 2.08
C ASN A 453 33.12 -31.70 2.25
N GLY A 454 34.06 -32.51 2.74
CA GLY A 454 33.81 -33.91 3.09
C GLY A 454 32.78 -34.06 4.20
N VAL A 455 32.88 -33.27 5.28
CA VAL A 455 31.89 -33.22 6.36
C VAL A 455 30.52 -32.80 5.82
N ARG A 456 30.46 -31.74 5.00
CA ARG A 456 29.21 -31.28 4.38
C ARG A 456 28.60 -32.31 3.43
N ALA A 457 29.43 -32.99 2.64
CA ALA A 457 29.00 -34.06 1.74
C ALA A 457 28.43 -35.24 2.54
N ALA A 458 29.12 -35.69 3.59
CA ALA A 458 28.64 -36.73 4.48
C ALA A 458 27.33 -36.34 5.17
N CYS A 459 27.19 -35.08 5.60
CA CYS A 459 25.92 -34.57 6.14
C CYS A 459 24.81 -34.62 5.10
N ALA A 460 25.05 -34.16 3.88
CA ALA A 460 24.08 -34.15 2.80
C ALA A 460 23.65 -35.58 2.43
N GLU A 461 24.60 -36.53 2.38
CA GLU A 461 24.32 -37.95 2.15
C GLU A 461 23.40 -38.52 3.25
N LEU A 462 23.70 -38.25 4.53
CA LEU A 462 22.87 -38.73 5.65
C LEU A 462 21.49 -38.09 5.71
N ILE A 463 21.43 -36.78 5.45
CA ILE A 463 20.18 -36.02 5.34
C ILE A 463 19.31 -36.59 4.21
N GLY A 464 19.91 -36.90 3.06
CA GLY A 464 19.20 -37.47 1.92
C GLY A 464 18.70 -38.91 2.17
N LEU A 465 19.48 -39.71 2.92
CA LEU A 465 19.14 -41.11 3.20
C LEU A 465 18.02 -41.25 4.26
N ARG A 466 17.99 -40.37 5.25
CA ARG A 466 17.10 -40.55 6.41
C ARG A 466 15.60 -40.64 6.07
N PRO A 467 15.02 -39.80 5.20
CA PRO A 467 13.60 -39.87 4.87
C PRO A 467 13.18 -41.22 4.26
N SER A 468 14.14 -41.93 3.64
CA SER A 468 13.91 -43.20 2.98
C SER A 468 14.28 -44.41 3.84
N ALA A 469 14.76 -44.19 5.06
CA ALA A 469 15.18 -45.23 5.98
C ALA A 469 13.99 -45.80 6.78
N PRO A 470 14.03 -47.09 7.15
CA PRO A 470 13.07 -47.67 8.09
C PRO A 470 13.05 -46.91 9.44
N GLU A 471 11.88 -46.82 10.10
CA GLU A 471 11.72 -46.10 11.37
C GLU A 471 12.65 -46.60 12.49
N GLU A 472 13.07 -47.86 12.40
CA GLU A 472 13.98 -48.51 13.35
C GLU A 472 15.41 -47.97 13.27
N VAL A 473 15.80 -47.36 12.13
CA VAL A 473 17.15 -46.85 11.90
C VAL A 473 17.35 -45.51 12.60
N ILE A 474 18.35 -45.46 13.48
CA ILE A 474 18.65 -44.25 14.26
C ILE A 474 19.74 -43.45 13.56
N PHE A 475 19.42 -42.20 13.23
CA PHE A 475 20.39 -41.25 12.68
C PHE A 475 20.84 -40.25 13.75
N GLY A 476 22.15 -39.97 13.82
CA GLY A 476 22.69 -39.06 14.84
C GLY A 476 24.08 -38.50 14.54
N VAL A 477 24.54 -37.66 15.47
CA VAL A 477 25.90 -37.10 15.50
C VAL A 477 26.60 -37.56 16.77
N ALA A 478 27.85 -38.00 16.67
CA ALA A 478 28.60 -38.54 17.79
C ALA A 478 30.09 -38.19 17.71
N SER A 479 30.81 -38.27 18.83
CA SER A 479 32.28 -38.21 18.84
C SER A 479 32.81 -39.63 19.06
N VAL A 480 33.17 -40.31 17.97
CA VAL A 480 33.69 -41.68 17.98
C VAL A 480 35.11 -41.63 17.50
N ASP A 481 36.10 -41.97 18.34
CA ASP A 481 37.52 -41.85 17.97
C ASP A 481 38.06 -43.03 17.15
N LYS A 482 37.44 -44.21 17.25
CA LYS A 482 37.90 -45.45 16.61
C LYS A 482 36.73 -46.30 16.11
N ALA A 483 36.85 -46.86 14.91
CA ALA A 483 35.87 -47.75 14.27
C ALA A 483 36.56 -48.78 13.35
N TYR A 484 35.83 -49.82 12.91
CA TYR A 484 36.31 -50.83 11.94
C TYR A 484 36.14 -50.32 10.51
N ARG A 485 36.91 -50.81 9.54
CA ARG A 485 36.63 -50.62 8.10
C ARG A 485 35.99 -51.89 7.53
N ALA A 486 35.16 -51.77 6.49
CA ALA A 486 34.55 -52.91 5.82
C ALA A 486 35.62 -53.94 5.39
N GLY A 487 35.44 -55.20 5.78
CA GLY A 487 36.39 -56.29 5.51
C GLY A 487 37.62 -56.36 6.44
N GLU A 488 37.87 -55.38 7.33
CA GLU A 488 39.03 -55.37 8.24
C GLU A 488 38.66 -55.81 9.68
N GLU A 489 39.57 -56.48 10.39
CA GLU A 489 39.35 -56.95 11.78
C GLU A 489 39.91 -56.01 12.88
N LYS A 490 40.64 -54.95 12.52
CA LYS A 490 41.27 -54.03 13.50
C LYS A 490 40.55 -52.68 13.54
N LEU A 491 40.54 -52.03 14.70
CA LEU A 491 40.04 -50.67 14.87
C LEU A 491 41.05 -49.66 14.31
N VAL A 492 40.55 -48.71 13.52
CA VAL A 492 41.30 -47.58 12.96
C VAL A 492 40.76 -46.26 13.52
N SER A 493 41.62 -45.24 13.60
CA SER A 493 41.23 -43.90 14.00
C SER A 493 40.28 -43.29 12.97
N THR A 494 39.19 -42.70 13.44
CA THR A 494 38.24 -41.99 12.58
C THR A 494 38.77 -40.62 12.18
N ARG A 495 38.28 -40.10 11.06
CA ARG A 495 38.43 -38.71 10.64
C ARG A 495 37.15 -37.93 10.94
N VAL A 496 37.29 -36.61 11.02
CA VAL A 496 36.13 -35.71 11.14
C VAL A 496 35.29 -35.84 9.85
N GLY A 497 34.01 -36.18 10.01
CA GLY A 497 33.09 -36.39 8.89
C GLY A 497 32.97 -37.84 8.41
N ASP A 498 33.65 -38.81 9.03
CA ASP A 498 33.40 -40.22 8.72
C ASP A 498 31.97 -40.64 9.11
N ILE A 499 31.34 -41.44 8.26
CA ILE A 499 30.01 -42.02 8.49
C ILE A 499 30.20 -43.40 9.11
N ILE A 500 29.60 -43.61 10.28
CA ILE A 500 29.75 -44.84 11.06
C ILE A 500 28.40 -45.54 11.16
N LEU A 501 28.34 -46.80 10.73
CA LEU A 501 27.23 -47.70 10.95
C LEU A 501 27.49 -48.56 12.19
N GLY A 502 26.67 -48.40 13.21
CA GLY A 502 26.56 -49.30 14.36
C GLY A 502 25.51 -50.37 14.08
N TYR A 503 25.92 -51.60 13.83
CA TYR A 503 25.02 -52.74 13.60
C TYR A 503 25.72 -54.05 14.02
N ASN A 504 24.99 -54.99 14.62
CA ASN A 504 25.53 -56.25 15.17
C ASN A 504 26.75 -56.06 16.10
N ASP A 505 26.64 -55.17 17.09
CA ASP A 505 27.70 -54.85 18.08
C ASP A 505 29.03 -54.36 17.48
N ARG A 506 28.98 -53.82 16.26
CA ARG A 506 30.16 -53.34 15.54
C ARG A 506 29.94 -51.94 14.98
N PHE A 507 30.92 -51.06 15.19
CA PHE A 507 30.99 -49.76 14.53
C PHE A 507 31.87 -49.84 13.29
N THR A 508 31.27 -49.72 12.12
CA THR A 508 31.96 -49.83 10.83
C THR A 508 31.91 -48.48 10.10
N ILE A 509 33.06 -48.03 9.59
CA ILE A 509 33.18 -46.87 8.71
C ILE A 509 32.58 -47.28 7.37
N VAL A 510 31.47 -46.64 7.01
CA VAL A 510 30.72 -46.85 5.75
C VAL A 510 30.75 -45.62 4.85
N THR A 511 31.68 -44.67 5.12
CA THR A 511 31.91 -43.48 4.29
C THR A 511 32.08 -43.89 2.82
N GLY A 512 31.23 -43.37 1.93
CA GLY A 512 31.25 -43.66 0.49
C GLY A 512 30.63 -45.00 0.07
N MET A 513 30.11 -45.79 1.02
CA MET A 513 29.45 -47.09 0.80
C MET A 513 27.91 -47.02 0.93
N LEU A 514 27.34 -45.84 1.15
CA LEU A 514 25.89 -45.67 1.22
C LEU A 514 25.20 -46.03 -0.12
N PRO A 515 23.91 -46.43 -0.10
CA PRO A 515 23.19 -46.87 -1.29
C PRO A 515 23.22 -45.84 -2.42
N LYS A 516 23.76 -46.21 -3.59
CA LYS A 516 23.86 -45.34 -4.78
C LYS A 516 22.79 -45.69 -5.82
N ALA A 517 22.55 -44.75 -6.74
CA ALA A 517 21.59 -44.94 -7.82
C ALA A 517 21.95 -46.16 -8.69
N PRO A 518 21.01 -47.08 -8.97
CA PRO A 518 21.27 -48.21 -9.85
C PRO A 518 21.32 -47.79 -11.33
N THR A 519 21.78 -48.69 -12.19
CA THR A 519 21.76 -48.51 -13.65
C THR A 519 20.32 -48.38 -14.16
N ALA A 520 20.11 -47.57 -15.20
CA ALA A 520 18.78 -47.34 -15.77
C ALA A 520 18.18 -48.63 -16.38
N PRO A 521 16.86 -48.86 -16.24
CA PRO A 521 16.20 -49.99 -16.88
C PRO A 521 16.11 -49.81 -18.41
N THR A 522 16.19 -50.92 -19.15
CA THR A 522 16.00 -50.97 -20.61
C THR A 522 14.51 -51.02 -20.96
N LEU A 523 14.07 -50.23 -21.96
CA LEU A 523 12.65 -50.09 -22.38
C LEU A 523 12.40 -50.60 -23.81
N THR A 524 11.29 -51.32 -24.05
CA THR A 524 10.79 -51.69 -25.40
C THR A 524 9.27 -51.43 -25.54
N ILE A 525 8.75 -51.21 -26.76
CA ILE A 525 7.30 -50.99 -27.03
C ILE A 525 6.65 -52.32 -27.41
N ASP A 526 5.53 -52.67 -26.75
CA ASP A 526 4.72 -53.84 -27.07
C ASP A 526 3.23 -53.48 -27.12
N GLU A 527 2.59 -53.65 -28.29
CA GLU A 527 1.22 -53.19 -28.61
C GLU A 527 0.91 -51.72 -28.24
N GLN A 528 0.28 -51.50 -27.07
CA GLN A 528 -0.11 -50.20 -26.50
C GLN A 528 0.57 -49.94 -25.13
N GLY A 529 1.64 -50.67 -24.80
CA GLY A 529 2.36 -50.61 -23.52
C GLY A 529 3.90 -50.61 -23.66
N ILE A 530 4.59 -50.53 -22.51
CA ILE A 530 6.06 -50.46 -22.40
C ILE A 530 6.56 -51.77 -21.76
N ALA A 531 7.71 -52.33 -22.11
CA ALA A 531 8.33 -53.47 -21.40
C ALA A 531 9.69 -53.07 -20.81
N LEU A 532 10.02 -53.55 -19.60
CA LEU A 532 11.14 -53.11 -18.73
C LEU A 532 12.08 -54.28 -18.38
N SER A 533 13.40 -54.05 -18.28
CA SER A 533 14.40 -55.00 -17.71
C SER A 533 15.63 -54.30 -17.09
N TRP A 534 16.26 -54.83 -16.02
CA TRP A 534 17.42 -54.20 -15.33
C TRP A 534 18.47 -55.19 -14.78
N GLU A 535 19.68 -54.70 -14.45
CA GLU A 535 20.82 -55.47 -13.90
C GLU A 535 20.89 -55.43 -12.37
N THR A 536 21.25 -56.56 -11.74
CA THR A 536 21.45 -56.70 -10.29
C THR A 536 22.94 -56.72 -9.94
N ASP A 537 23.63 -55.58 -10.07
CA ASP A 537 25.07 -55.47 -9.80
C ASP A 537 25.33 -54.95 -8.37
N GLN A 538 25.79 -55.81 -7.45
CA GLN A 538 26.58 -55.37 -6.29
C GLN A 538 27.79 -56.29 -6.08
N GLY A 539 28.97 -55.70 -5.85
CA GLY A 539 30.23 -56.40 -5.62
C GLY A 539 30.29 -57.07 -4.23
N SER A 540 31.11 -58.13 -4.11
CA SER A 540 31.18 -59.01 -2.93
C SER A 540 31.53 -58.34 -1.59
N GLU A 541 31.96 -57.08 -1.59
CA GLU A 541 32.37 -56.31 -0.40
C GLU A 541 31.26 -55.40 0.19
N LEU A 542 30.22 -55.06 -0.58
CA LEU A 542 29.15 -54.14 -0.19
C LEU A 542 27.99 -54.85 0.55
N GLU A 543 27.63 -56.04 0.07
CA GLU A 543 26.56 -56.88 0.62
C GLU A 543 26.71 -57.17 2.14
N PRO A 544 27.91 -57.46 2.68
CA PRO A 544 28.08 -57.75 4.11
C PRO A 544 27.97 -56.51 5.01
N ALA A 545 28.22 -55.31 4.47
CA ALA A 545 28.21 -54.06 5.22
C ALA A 545 26.81 -53.42 5.25
N ILE A 546 26.09 -53.41 4.12
CA ILE A 546 24.74 -52.84 3.97
C ILE A 546 23.88 -53.76 3.04
N PRO A 547 23.14 -54.74 3.58
CA PRO A 547 22.31 -55.66 2.78
C PRO A 547 21.15 -55.01 2.00
N THR A 548 20.87 -55.53 0.78
CA THR A 548 19.73 -55.16 -0.08
C THR A 548 18.47 -55.97 0.28
N THR A 549 17.29 -55.34 0.20
CA THR A 549 15.99 -55.89 0.62
C THR A 549 14.96 -55.98 -0.51
N SER A 550 14.86 -55.00 -1.42
CA SER A 550 13.94 -54.99 -2.57
C SER A 550 14.38 -53.98 -3.65
N TYR A 551 13.74 -54.02 -4.83
CA TYR A 551 13.84 -53.02 -5.89
C TYR A 551 12.50 -52.31 -6.08
N VAL A 552 12.50 -50.99 -6.32
CA VAL A 552 11.28 -50.23 -6.63
C VAL A 552 11.41 -49.59 -8.01
N ILE A 553 10.39 -49.74 -8.85
CA ILE A 553 10.29 -49.09 -10.16
C ILE A 553 9.20 -48.04 -10.09
N ARG A 554 9.45 -46.88 -10.70
CA ARG A 554 8.43 -45.86 -10.90
C ARG A 554 8.33 -45.43 -12.34
N TYR A 555 7.13 -45.11 -12.80
CA TYR A 555 6.91 -44.55 -14.12
C TYR A 555 5.82 -43.47 -14.12
N ARG A 556 5.92 -42.53 -15.05
CA ARG A 556 4.89 -41.51 -15.32
C ARG A 556 4.92 -41.06 -16.78
N PRO A 557 3.82 -40.53 -17.31
CA PRO A 557 3.89 -39.75 -18.54
C PRO A 557 4.63 -38.44 -18.32
N ILE A 558 5.37 -37.97 -19.33
CA ILE A 558 6.08 -36.68 -19.33
C ILE A 558 5.70 -35.87 -20.58
N PRO A 559 5.59 -34.54 -20.44
CA PRO A 559 5.42 -33.67 -21.59
C PRO A 559 6.75 -33.53 -22.36
N ASN A 560 6.70 -33.72 -23.67
CA ASN A 560 7.80 -33.49 -24.61
C ASN A 560 7.52 -32.24 -25.46
N PRO A 561 8.10 -31.07 -25.17
CA PRO A 561 7.79 -29.84 -25.90
C PRO A 561 8.24 -29.82 -27.37
N GLU A 562 9.10 -30.74 -27.81
CA GLU A 562 9.52 -30.85 -29.22
C GLU A 562 8.51 -31.65 -30.07
N LYS A 563 7.74 -32.55 -29.44
CA LYS A 563 6.83 -33.48 -30.12
C LYS A 563 5.38 -33.30 -29.72
N ASP A 564 5.14 -32.92 -28.48
CA ASP A 564 3.84 -32.54 -27.96
C ASP A 564 3.52 -31.13 -28.44
N GLY A 565 2.28 -30.94 -28.84
CA GLY A 565 1.77 -29.61 -29.12
C GLY A 565 1.80 -28.72 -27.86
N VAL A 566 1.43 -27.47 -28.08
CA VAL A 566 1.24 -26.39 -27.09
C VAL A 566 0.59 -26.81 -25.77
N LEU A 567 -0.44 -27.64 -25.88
CA LEU A 567 -1.24 -28.13 -24.79
C LEU A 567 -0.89 -29.61 -24.64
N PRO A 568 0.15 -29.97 -23.87
CA PRO A 568 0.38 -31.37 -23.57
C PRO A 568 -0.90 -31.88 -22.89
N ARG A 569 -1.42 -33.03 -23.34
CA ARG A 569 -2.62 -33.70 -22.77
C ARG A 569 -2.44 -34.07 -21.29
N ILE A 570 -1.22 -33.88 -20.81
CA ILE A 570 -0.61 -34.42 -19.62
C ILE A 570 0.06 -33.21 -18.98
N THR A 571 -0.39 -32.89 -17.78
CA THR A 571 0.16 -31.79 -17.01
C THR A 571 1.52 -32.19 -16.43
N ALA A 572 2.38 -31.22 -16.15
CA ALA A 572 3.62 -31.48 -15.41
C ALA A 572 3.38 -32.11 -14.02
N ASP A 573 2.13 -32.06 -13.54
CA ASP A 573 1.69 -32.54 -12.22
C ASP A 573 1.28 -34.02 -12.17
N GLU A 574 1.49 -34.79 -13.25
CA GLU A 574 1.20 -36.23 -13.25
C GLU A 574 2.12 -36.99 -12.28
N THR A 575 1.49 -37.80 -11.42
CA THR A 575 2.16 -38.50 -10.32
C THR A 575 2.83 -39.79 -10.78
N PHE A 576 3.97 -40.12 -10.19
CA PHE A 576 4.62 -41.40 -10.39
C PHE A 576 3.78 -42.56 -9.85
N ILE A 577 3.72 -43.64 -10.63
CA ILE A 577 3.17 -44.93 -10.20
C ILE A 577 4.35 -45.81 -9.81
N GLU A 578 4.35 -46.34 -8.57
CA GLU A 578 5.43 -47.16 -8.01
C GLU A 578 5.04 -48.63 -7.88
N LEU A 579 6.00 -49.52 -8.12
CA LEU A 579 5.85 -50.98 -8.02
C LEU A 579 7.10 -51.55 -7.31
N GLU A 580 6.91 -52.36 -6.26
CA GLU A 580 8.00 -52.96 -5.46
C GLU A 580 8.16 -54.46 -5.80
N PHE A 581 9.42 -54.92 -5.91
CA PHE A 581 9.77 -56.26 -6.39
C PHE A 581 10.84 -56.93 -5.52
N ASN A 582 10.81 -58.26 -5.51
CA ASN A 582 11.81 -59.06 -4.81
C ASN A 582 13.21 -58.89 -5.45
N PRO A 583 14.29 -59.01 -4.68
CA PRO A 583 15.67 -58.95 -5.19
C PRO A 583 16.02 -59.96 -6.31
N SER A 584 15.17 -60.97 -6.53
CA SER A 584 15.35 -62.05 -7.51
C SER A 584 14.65 -61.83 -8.87
N GLU A 585 13.88 -60.75 -9.06
CA GLU A 585 13.10 -60.49 -10.29
C GLU A 585 13.75 -59.44 -11.21
N SER A 586 13.54 -59.52 -12.54
CA SER A 586 14.26 -58.67 -13.52
C SER A 586 13.50 -58.16 -14.79
N SER A 587 12.16 -58.29 -14.92
CA SER A 587 11.39 -57.72 -16.06
C SER A 587 9.85 -57.48 -15.85
N LEU A 588 9.19 -56.55 -16.60
CA LEU A 588 7.75 -56.14 -16.45
C LEU A 588 7.11 -55.37 -17.65
N ILE A 589 5.75 -55.32 -17.80
CA ILE A 589 4.97 -54.36 -18.64
C ILE A 589 4.05 -53.44 -17.78
N PRO A 590 4.17 -52.09 -17.80
CA PRO A 590 3.31 -51.16 -17.05
C PRO A 590 1.86 -51.03 -17.58
N ARG A 591 0.91 -50.73 -16.68
CA ARG A 591 -0.52 -50.46 -16.99
C ARG A 591 -1.03 -49.27 -16.18
N LYS A 592 -2.06 -48.56 -16.64
CA LYS A 592 -2.42 -47.26 -16.05
C LYS A 592 -2.78 -47.30 -14.56
N ASN A 593 -3.38 -48.39 -14.05
CA ASN A 593 -3.80 -48.51 -12.65
C ASN A 593 -3.98 -49.97 -12.14
N GLY A 594 -3.36 -50.97 -12.77
CA GLY A 594 -3.63 -52.38 -12.44
C GLY A 594 -5.05 -52.88 -12.80
N THR A 595 -5.90 -52.00 -13.35
CA THR A 595 -7.30 -52.25 -13.77
C THR A 595 -7.44 -52.84 -15.18
N GLY A 596 -6.36 -52.86 -15.97
CA GLY A 596 -6.36 -53.32 -17.37
C GLY A 596 -6.42 -52.20 -18.43
N ASP A 597 -6.42 -50.93 -18.02
CA ASP A 597 -6.49 -49.78 -18.95
C ASP A 597 -5.13 -49.45 -19.61
N SER A 598 -5.17 -49.06 -20.89
CA SER A 598 -4.02 -48.65 -21.72
C SER A 598 -3.40 -47.31 -21.28
N LEU A 599 -2.12 -47.13 -21.61
CA LEU A 599 -1.39 -45.85 -21.43
C LEU A 599 -1.98 -44.73 -22.31
N PHE A 600 -1.72 -43.46 -21.96
CA PHE A 600 -2.06 -42.30 -22.80
C PHE A 600 -1.49 -42.43 -24.22
N ASP A 601 -2.22 -41.93 -25.21
CA ASP A 601 -1.85 -41.93 -26.64
C ASP A 601 -0.98 -40.70 -26.99
N ASP A 602 0.00 -40.88 -27.88
CA ASP A 602 0.97 -39.84 -28.32
C ASP A 602 1.74 -39.14 -27.19
N CYS A 603 2.32 -39.93 -26.28
CA CYS A 603 2.92 -39.44 -25.04
C CYS A 603 4.24 -40.13 -24.69
N ASP A 604 5.23 -39.35 -24.23
CA ASP A 604 6.49 -39.86 -23.69
C ASP A 604 6.30 -40.34 -22.25
N TYR A 605 6.89 -41.47 -21.86
CA TYR A 605 6.89 -42.00 -20.49
C TYR A 605 8.29 -42.06 -19.94
N GLU A 606 8.44 -41.57 -18.72
CA GLU A 606 9.66 -41.60 -17.93
C GLU A 606 9.62 -42.78 -16.94
N VAL A 607 10.66 -43.61 -16.92
CA VAL A 607 10.77 -44.79 -16.05
C VAL A 607 12.09 -44.79 -15.27
N MET A 608 12.05 -45.10 -13.98
CA MET A 608 13.22 -45.13 -13.09
C MET A 608 13.19 -46.33 -12.14
N LEU A 609 14.36 -46.71 -11.63
CA LEU A 609 14.59 -47.81 -10.69
C LEU A 609 15.32 -47.31 -9.42
N ASN A 610 15.01 -47.83 -8.24
CA ASN A 610 15.84 -47.66 -7.04
C ASN A 610 16.05 -48.99 -6.28
N VAL A 611 16.97 -48.96 -5.31
CA VAL A 611 17.33 -50.13 -4.48
C VAL A 611 17.04 -49.82 -3.01
N LYS A 612 16.37 -50.75 -2.31
CA LYS A 612 16.07 -50.65 -0.88
C LYS A 612 17.06 -51.46 -0.06
N THR A 613 17.68 -50.87 0.96
CA THR A 613 18.63 -51.54 1.88
C THR A 613 18.19 -51.44 3.34
N ILE A 614 18.90 -52.11 4.26
CA ILE A 614 18.62 -52.06 5.71
C ILE A 614 18.73 -50.66 6.34
N ILE A 615 19.42 -49.73 5.69
CA ILE A 615 19.58 -48.33 6.17
C ILE A 615 18.78 -47.32 5.35
N GLY A 616 18.05 -47.77 4.33
CA GLY A 616 17.19 -46.93 3.49
C GLY A 616 17.29 -47.17 2.00
N LEU A 617 16.51 -46.41 1.23
CA LEU A 617 16.47 -46.48 -0.23
C LEU A 617 17.61 -45.66 -0.85
N SER A 618 18.14 -46.14 -1.98
CA SER A 618 19.04 -45.36 -2.83
C SER A 618 18.29 -44.31 -3.65
N SER A 619 19.05 -43.36 -4.19
CA SER A 619 18.57 -42.45 -5.23
C SER A 619 18.06 -43.22 -6.45
N TRP A 620 17.10 -42.65 -7.17
CA TRP A 620 16.59 -43.22 -8.41
C TRP A 620 17.66 -43.25 -9.51
N SER A 621 17.59 -44.26 -10.38
CA SER A 621 18.40 -44.37 -11.60
C SER A 621 18.17 -43.18 -12.53
N ILE A 622 19.06 -43.03 -13.52
CA ILE A 622 18.80 -42.12 -14.64
C ILE A 622 17.46 -42.53 -15.29
N PRO A 623 16.56 -41.57 -15.60
CA PRO A 623 15.29 -41.90 -16.23
C PRO A 623 15.46 -42.40 -17.66
N ALA A 624 14.76 -43.47 -18.01
CA ALA A 624 14.63 -43.95 -19.38
C ALA A 624 13.29 -43.46 -19.98
N VAL A 625 13.28 -43.08 -21.27
CA VAL A 625 12.11 -42.48 -21.94
C VAL A 625 11.68 -43.22 -23.20
N VAL A 626 10.37 -43.40 -23.41
CA VAL A 626 9.77 -44.03 -24.60
C VAL A 626 8.38 -43.43 -24.93
N ARG A 627 7.94 -43.40 -26.21
CA ARG A 627 6.69 -42.71 -26.66
C ARG A 627 5.59 -43.66 -27.17
N THR A 628 4.32 -43.35 -26.88
CA THR A 628 3.09 -44.02 -27.36
C THR A 628 2.46 -43.36 -28.64
N PRO A 629 1.49 -43.98 -29.38
CA PRO A 629 0.90 -43.44 -30.67
C PRO A 629 -0.46 -42.64 -30.58
N ARG A 630 -0.92 -41.77 -31.56
CA ARG A 630 -2.06 -40.72 -31.56
C ARG A 630 -3.49 -41.09 -32.11
N TRP A 631 -4.60 -40.42 -31.66
CA TRP A 631 -6.05 -40.53 -32.10
C TRP A 631 -6.70 -39.28 -32.85
N PRO A 632 -7.89 -39.38 -33.57
CA PRO A 632 -8.58 -38.29 -34.38
C PRO A 632 -9.60 -37.31 -33.66
N SER A 633 -9.88 -36.08 -34.18
CA SER A 633 -10.68 -34.96 -33.54
C SER A 633 -12.15 -34.71 -34.02
N VAL A 634 -12.94 -33.83 -33.36
CA VAL A 634 -14.35 -33.48 -33.72
C VAL A 634 -14.44 -32.60 -34.98
N ALA A 635 -13.59 -31.58 -35.11
CA ALA A 635 -13.53 -30.73 -36.30
C ALA A 635 -13.24 -31.55 -37.56
N SER A 636 -12.28 -32.49 -37.50
CA SER A 636 -12.00 -33.42 -38.61
C SER A 636 -13.25 -34.24 -38.98
N ARG A 637 -14.02 -34.72 -37.98
CA ARG A 637 -15.29 -35.43 -38.23
C ARG A 637 -16.38 -34.55 -38.84
N MET A 638 -16.48 -33.28 -38.45
CA MET A 638 -17.44 -32.33 -39.02
C MET A 638 -17.12 -32.01 -40.48
N LEU A 639 -15.84 -31.86 -40.81
CA LEU A 639 -15.38 -31.65 -42.18
C LEU A 639 -15.63 -32.88 -43.05
N GLU A 640 -15.33 -34.08 -42.55
CA GLU A 640 -15.71 -35.32 -43.24
C GLU A 640 -17.22 -35.43 -43.45
N PHE A 641 -18.03 -35.02 -42.46
CA PHE A 641 -19.48 -35.01 -42.59
C PHE A 641 -19.94 -34.02 -43.66
N HIS A 642 -19.39 -32.81 -43.68
CA HIS A 642 -19.69 -31.83 -44.73
C HIS A 642 -19.34 -32.36 -46.11
N GLU A 643 -18.12 -32.88 -46.30
CA GLU A 643 -17.68 -33.42 -47.60
C GLU A 643 -18.61 -34.54 -48.09
N ARG A 644 -19.03 -35.44 -47.19
CA ARG A 644 -19.98 -36.51 -47.51
C ARG A 644 -21.40 -36.02 -47.83
N ASN A 645 -21.83 -34.87 -47.30
CA ASN A 645 -23.24 -34.42 -47.35
C ASN A 645 -23.47 -33.07 -48.07
N HIS A 646 -22.43 -32.44 -48.61
CA HIS A 646 -22.47 -31.06 -49.12
C HIS A 646 -23.59 -30.81 -50.16
N GLN A 647 -23.87 -31.76 -51.06
CA GLN A 647 -24.92 -31.60 -52.08
C GLN A 647 -26.33 -31.45 -51.48
N ALA A 648 -26.61 -32.16 -50.39
CA ALA A 648 -27.89 -32.10 -49.69
C ALA A 648 -28.00 -30.84 -48.80
N LEU A 649 -26.88 -30.44 -48.20
CA LEU A 649 -26.79 -29.25 -47.32
C LEU A 649 -26.87 -27.94 -48.12
N SER A 650 -26.33 -27.88 -49.34
CA SER A 650 -26.29 -26.66 -50.18
C SER A 650 -27.48 -26.47 -51.15
N ASN A 651 -28.60 -27.19 -50.98
CA ASN A 651 -29.72 -27.18 -51.94
C ASN A 651 -30.41 -25.79 -52.09
N PRO A 652 -30.43 -25.17 -53.29
CA PRO A 652 -30.95 -23.82 -53.52
C PRO A 652 -32.48 -23.67 -53.38
N ASN A 653 -33.24 -24.77 -53.31
CA ASN A 653 -34.71 -24.74 -53.24
C ASN A 653 -35.27 -24.67 -51.79
N ARG A 654 -34.42 -24.66 -50.76
CA ARG A 654 -34.86 -24.43 -49.37
C ARG A 654 -35.11 -22.94 -49.12
N LYS A 655 -36.31 -22.57 -48.65
CA LYS A 655 -36.62 -21.20 -48.21
C LYS A 655 -35.89 -20.90 -46.88
N GLY A 656 -34.85 -20.07 -46.93
CA GLY A 656 -34.07 -19.62 -45.75
C GLY A 656 -32.58 -19.43 -46.06
N THR A 657 -31.83 -18.87 -45.12
CA THR A 657 -30.36 -18.77 -45.16
C THR A 657 -29.72 -20.17 -45.11
N LYS A 658 -28.68 -20.40 -45.91
CA LYS A 658 -28.07 -21.73 -46.13
C LYS A 658 -27.20 -22.13 -44.92
N PRO A 659 -27.50 -23.24 -44.21
CA PRO A 659 -26.58 -23.76 -43.21
C PRO A 659 -25.42 -24.48 -43.91
N TRP A 660 -24.18 -24.29 -43.44
CA TRP A 660 -22.96 -24.94 -43.96
C TRP A 660 -22.36 -24.38 -45.27
N ASP A 661 -22.37 -23.06 -45.45
CA ASP A 661 -21.70 -22.41 -46.58
C ASP A 661 -20.16 -22.46 -46.44
N MET A 662 -19.48 -22.65 -47.57
CA MET A 662 -18.01 -22.61 -47.69
C MET A 662 -17.57 -21.35 -48.43
N ASP A 663 -16.43 -20.77 -48.03
CA ASP A 663 -15.80 -19.73 -48.84
C ASP A 663 -15.36 -20.26 -50.21
N LYS A 664 -15.65 -19.49 -51.27
CA LYS A 664 -15.39 -19.87 -52.66
C LYS A 664 -14.16 -19.18 -53.25
N ASP A 665 -13.64 -18.12 -52.63
CA ASP A 665 -12.70 -17.20 -53.28
C ASP A 665 -11.29 -17.14 -52.68
N THR A 666 -10.97 -17.90 -51.63
CA THR A 666 -9.60 -17.96 -51.09
C THR A 666 -9.13 -19.40 -50.87
N GLY A 667 -7.84 -19.68 -51.07
CA GLY A 667 -7.24 -21.01 -50.97
C GLY A 667 -7.36 -21.71 -49.60
N ASN A 668 -8.01 -21.08 -48.62
CA ASN A 668 -8.32 -21.65 -47.32
C ASN A 668 -9.81 -22.00 -47.24
N ARG A 669 -10.11 -23.31 -47.24
CA ARG A 669 -11.46 -23.86 -47.10
C ARG A 669 -12.02 -23.48 -45.71
N THR A 670 -12.89 -22.49 -45.61
CA THR A 670 -13.53 -22.11 -44.33
C THR A 670 -15.01 -22.49 -44.34
N LEU A 671 -15.46 -23.17 -43.29
CA LEU A 671 -16.83 -23.63 -43.09
C LEU A 671 -17.58 -22.71 -42.13
N TYR A 672 -18.66 -22.09 -42.59
CA TYR A 672 -19.51 -21.21 -41.80
C TYR A 672 -20.74 -21.94 -41.23
N LEU A 673 -20.90 -21.84 -39.91
CA LEU A 673 -21.99 -22.43 -39.13
C LEU A 673 -22.93 -21.34 -38.61
N GLY A 674 -24.19 -21.69 -38.27
CA GLY A 674 -25.06 -20.77 -37.52
C GLY A 674 -25.88 -19.79 -38.38
N HIS A 675 -26.43 -20.26 -39.50
CA HIS A 675 -27.37 -19.48 -40.32
C HIS A 675 -28.84 -19.92 -40.17
N THR A 676 -29.15 -20.85 -39.26
CA THR A 676 -30.52 -21.34 -39.04
C THR A 676 -31.14 -20.62 -37.84
N THR A 677 -31.96 -19.60 -38.12
CA THR A 677 -32.71 -18.87 -37.07
C THR A 677 -33.86 -19.74 -36.55
N ILE A 678 -33.98 -19.84 -35.23
CA ILE A 678 -35.03 -20.63 -34.57
C ILE A 678 -36.07 -19.73 -33.91
N VAL A 679 -35.63 -18.62 -33.31
CA VAL A 679 -36.50 -17.67 -32.60
C VAL A 679 -36.02 -16.24 -32.85
N ASP A 680 -36.94 -15.36 -33.25
CA ASP A 680 -36.76 -13.89 -33.23
C ASP A 680 -37.72 -13.30 -32.18
N ARG A 681 -37.23 -12.43 -31.30
CA ARG A 681 -38.03 -11.68 -30.31
C ARG A 681 -38.01 -10.19 -30.63
N ASN A 682 -39.19 -9.59 -30.69
CA ASN A 682 -39.35 -8.16 -30.94
C ASN A 682 -39.13 -7.32 -29.68
N CYS A 683 -38.74 -6.07 -29.89
CA CYS A 683 -38.48 -5.06 -28.87
C CYS A 683 -39.72 -4.74 -28.04
N SER A 684 -39.57 -4.68 -26.71
CA SER A 684 -40.67 -4.36 -25.79
C SER A 684 -40.95 -2.86 -25.62
N ASP A 685 -40.04 -1.97 -26.05
CA ASP A 685 -40.14 -0.53 -25.86
C ASP A 685 -40.93 0.16 -27.00
N PRO A 686 -41.91 1.04 -26.69
CA PRO A 686 -42.70 1.76 -27.70
C PRO A 686 -41.90 2.64 -28.65
N ARG A 687 -40.66 3.03 -28.30
CA ARG A 687 -39.75 3.81 -29.16
C ARG A 687 -39.28 3.03 -30.38
N PHE A 688 -39.32 1.69 -30.35
CA PHE A 688 -38.80 0.82 -31.41
C PHE A 688 -39.79 -0.30 -31.81
N PRO A 689 -41.00 0.05 -32.27
CA PRO A 689 -42.02 -0.94 -32.62
C PRO A 689 -41.57 -1.83 -33.79
N ASP A 690 -41.93 -3.11 -33.75
CA ASP A 690 -41.66 -4.12 -34.80
C ASP A 690 -40.17 -4.36 -35.13
N THR A 691 -39.26 -3.93 -34.26
CA THR A 691 -37.83 -4.21 -34.40
C THR A 691 -37.45 -5.48 -33.64
N VAL A 692 -36.64 -6.36 -34.23
CA VAL A 692 -36.11 -7.55 -33.53
C VAL A 692 -35.06 -7.09 -32.52
N ALA A 693 -35.15 -7.53 -31.27
CA ALA A 693 -34.23 -7.23 -30.18
C ALA A 693 -33.26 -8.39 -29.90
N VAL A 694 -33.74 -9.64 -29.97
CA VAL A 694 -32.96 -10.85 -29.70
C VAL A 694 -33.24 -11.92 -30.75
N ARG A 695 -32.18 -12.51 -31.31
CA ARG A 695 -32.23 -13.61 -32.27
C ARG A 695 -31.50 -14.83 -31.74
N ILE A 696 -32.09 -16.02 -31.85
CA ILE A 696 -31.48 -17.29 -31.40
C ILE A 696 -31.26 -18.22 -32.60
N VAL A 697 -30.05 -18.76 -32.71
CA VAL A 697 -29.56 -19.57 -33.85
C VAL A 697 -28.94 -20.88 -33.35
N ASP A 698 -29.28 -22.02 -33.97
CA ASP A 698 -28.57 -23.28 -33.74
C ASP A 698 -27.33 -23.41 -34.61
N VAL A 699 -26.24 -23.86 -33.99
CA VAL A 699 -24.98 -24.16 -34.67
C VAL A 699 -24.97 -25.64 -35.06
N ALA A 700 -24.78 -25.91 -36.35
CA ALA A 700 -24.63 -27.27 -36.91
C ALA A 700 -25.82 -28.21 -36.61
N ALA A 701 -27.06 -27.75 -36.84
CA ALA A 701 -28.26 -28.46 -36.44
C ALA A 701 -28.40 -29.89 -37.03
N GLU A 702 -27.78 -30.16 -38.17
CA GLU A 702 -27.84 -31.44 -38.88
C GLU A 702 -26.70 -32.41 -38.52
N PHE A 703 -25.62 -31.95 -37.90
CA PHE A 703 -24.49 -32.81 -37.50
C PHE A 703 -24.82 -33.54 -36.20
N GLU A 704 -24.68 -34.87 -36.21
CA GLU A 704 -25.03 -35.74 -35.09
C GLU A 704 -26.40 -35.43 -34.43
N ALA A 705 -27.45 -35.29 -35.24
CA ALA A 705 -28.79 -34.85 -34.81
C ALA A 705 -29.44 -35.67 -33.67
N ARG A 706 -28.91 -36.85 -33.35
CA ARG A 706 -29.29 -37.68 -32.19
C ARG A 706 -28.90 -37.07 -30.84
N ILE A 707 -28.03 -36.05 -30.82
CA ILE A 707 -27.59 -35.34 -29.62
C ILE A 707 -28.42 -34.03 -29.52
N PRO A 708 -29.46 -33.97 -28.66
CA PRO A 708 -30.29 -32.78 -28.53
C PRO A 708 -29.57 -31.65 -27.76
N ALA A 709 -29.95 -30.40 -28.04
CA ALA A 709 -29.61 -29.26 -27.19
C ALA A 709 -30.51 -29.24 -25.94
N ALA A 710 -29.97 -28.82 -24.80
CA ALA A 710 -30.73 -28.59 -23.57
C ALA A 710 -31.65 -27.36 -23.70
N ASP A 711 -32.66 -27.29 -22.82
CA ASP A 711 -33.51 -26.11 -22.70
C ASP A 711 -32.69 -24.90 -22.21
N LEU A 712 -32.95 -23.72 -22.79
CA LEU A 712 -32.29 -22.46 -22.40
C LEU A 712 -32.54 -22.12 -20.93
N ALA A 713 -33.65 -22.57 -20.35
CA ALA A 713 -33.97 -22.40 -18.94
C ALA A 713 -33.22 -23.36 -18.01
N ASP A 714 -32.67 -24.47 -18.52
CA ASP A 714 -31.98 -25.50 -17.73
C ASP A 714 -30.57 -25.07 -17.33
N LYS A 715 -30.46 -24.47 -16.14
CA LYS A 715 -29.21 -23.97 -15.55
C LYS A 715 -28.12 -25.04 -15.34
N ASN A 716 -28.48 -26.32 -15.21
CA ASN A 716 -27.50 -27.37 -14.91
C ASN A 716 -26.83 -27.90 -16.19
N ASN A 717 -27.59 -27.92 -17.29
CA ASN A 717 -27.16 -28.47 -18.57
C ASN A 717 -26.87 -27.41 -19.63
N THR A 718 -27.02 -26.12 -19.31
CA THR A 718 -26.71 -24.99 -20.20
C THR A 718 -25.62 -24.10 -19.61
N ILE A 719 -24.70 -23.64 -20.46
CA ILE A 719 -23.68 -22.65 -20.13
C ILE A 719 -23.95 -21.41 -20.97
N VAL A 720 -24.19 -20.27 -20.33
CA VAL A 720 -24.47 -19.00 -21.01
C VAL A 720 -23.29 -18.05 -20.84
N THR A 721 -22.74 -17.55 -21.94
CA THR A 721 -21.65 -16.57 -21.95
C THR A 721 -22.02 -15.36 -22.80
N VAL A 722 -21.78 -14.16 -22.28
CA VAL A 722 -22.07 -12.89 -22.97
C VAL A 722 -20.77 -12.21 -23.37
N PHE A 723 -20.57 -11.98 -24.67
CA PHE A 723 -19.46 -11.19 -25.18
C PHE A 723 -19.92 -9.76 -25.47
N THR A 724 -19.30 -8.79 -24.81
CA THR A 724 -19.57 -7.35 -24.96
C THR A 724 -18.29 -6.57 -25.19
N GLY A 725 -18.34 -5.41 -25.82
CA GLY A 725 -17.13 -4.61 -26.06
C GLY A 725 -17.31 -3.53 -27.11
N PRO A 726 -16.29 -2.69 -27.36
CA PRO A 726 -16.37 -1.64 -28.36
C PRO A 726 -16.36 -2.22 -29.78
N SER A 727 -16.96 -1.48 -30.72
CA SER A 727 -16.89 -1.84 -32.14
C SER A 727 -15.44 -1.86 -32.66
N GLY A 728 -15.08 -2.84 -33.50
CA GLY A 728 -13.74 -2.96 -34.08
C GLY A 728 -12.65 -3.54 -33.15
N HIS A 729 -13.01 -3.98 -31.94
CA HIS A 729 -12.07 -4.54 -30.95
C HIS A 729 -11.99 -6.09 -30.99
N GLY A 730 -12.26 -6.72 -32.14
CA GLY A 730 -12.00 -8.15 -32.35
C GLY A 730 -12.98 -9.12 -31.68
N LYS A 731 -14.18 -8.66 -31.27
CA LYS A 731 -15.19 -9.50 -30.60
C LYS A 731 -15.65 -10.69 -31.45
N SER A 732 -16.07 -10.47 -32.69
CA SER A 732 -16.50 -11.53 -33.61
C SER A 732 -15.37 -12.55 -33.86
N THR A 733 -14.16 -12.05 -34.06
CA THR A 733 -12.95 -12.86 -34.22
C THR A 733 -12.67 -13.72 -32.98
N GLN A 734 -12.88 -13.18 -31.78
CA GLN A 734 -12.75 -13.94 -30.52
C GLN A 734 -13.82 -15.03 -30.40
N ILE A 735 -15.08 -14.77 -30.75
CA ILE A 735 -16.15 -15.77 -30.73
C ILE A 735 -15.80 -16.92 -31.69
N ASN A 736 -15.36 -16.60 -32.92
CA ASN A 736 -14.95 -17.60 -33.90
C ASN A 736 -13.76 -18.45 -33.42
N ALA A 737 -12.73 -17.81 -32.85
CA ALA A 737 -11.57 -18.51 -32.29
C ALA A 737 -11.97 -19.47 -31.16
N PHE A 738 -12.84 -19.02 -30.26
CA PHE A 738 -13.32 -19.82 -29.14
C PHE A 738 -14.11 -21.05 -29.60
N VAL A 739 -14.99 -20.91 -30.59
CA VAL A 739 -15.78 -22.04 -31.10
C VAL A 739 -14.93 -23.04 -31.88
N SER A 740 -13.99 -22.56 -32.70
CA SER A 740 -13.03 -23.44 -33.38
C SER A 740 -12.22 -24.29 -32.38
N TYR A 741 -11.77 -23.67 -31.29
CA TYR A 741 -11.11 -24.35 -30.18
C TYR A 741 -12.00 -25.41 -29.52
N LEU A 742 -13.25 -25.08 -29.18
CA LEU A 742 -14.19 -26.00 -28.51
C LEU A 742 -14.54 -27.24 -29.36
N LEU A 743 -14.54 -27.09 -30.68
CA LEU A 743 -14.76 -28.19 -31.62
C LEU A 743 -13.47 -28.97 -31.94
N GLY A 744 -12.36 -28.71 -31.23
CA GLY A 744 -11.12 -29.47 -31.36
C GLY A 744 -10.38 -29.21 -32.68
N GLY A 745 -10.46 -27.97 -33.18
CA GLY A 745 -9.63 -27.55 -34.30
C GLY A 745 -8.14 -27.56 -33.93
N ASP A 746 -7.29 -27.97 -34.87
CA ASP A 746 -5.82 -27.95 -34.78
C ASP A 746 -5.24 -27.00 -35.84
N PHE A 747 -4.06 -26.44 -35.64
CA PHE A 747 -3.47 -25.50 -36.60
C PHE A 747 -3.17 -26.18 -37.95
N GLU A 748 -2.95 -27.50 -37.96
CA GLU A 748 -2.74 -28.35 -39.14
C GLU A 748 -4.03 -28.77 -39.86
N ASP A 749 -5.21 -28.41 -39.35
CA ASP A 749 -6.48 -28.76 -40.00
C ASP A 749 -6.59 -28.12 -41.39
N PHE A 750 -7.07 -28.90 -42.35
CA PHE A 750 -7.23 -28.50 -43.75
C PHE A 750 -8.32 -27.44 -43.99
N ALA A 751 -9.13 -27.14 -42.97
CA ALA A 751 -10.20 -26.16 -43.03
C ALA A 751 -10.50 -25.57 -41.64
N ARG A 752 -10.96 -24.30 -41.60
CA ARG A 752 -11.37 -23.61 -40.36
C ARG A 752 -12.89 -23.63 -40.19
N ILE A 753 -13.36 -23.69 -38.95
CA ILE A 753 -14.79 -23.61 -38.60
C ILE A 753 -15.08 -22.23 -37.99
N MET A 754 -16.01 -21.48 -38.57
CA MET A 754 -16.40 -20.13 -38.11
C MET A 754 -17.92 -20.01 -38.00
N MET A 755 -18.41 -19.11 -37.14
CA MET A 755 -19.85 -18.82 -37.00
C MET A 755 -20.23 -17.45 -37.57
N ILE A 756 -19.34 -16.48 -37.43
CA ILE A 756 -19.56 -15.09 -37.85
C ILE A 756 -18.70 -14.83 -39.10
N ASP A 757 -19.33 -14.42 -40.21
CA ASP A 757 -18.62 -14.00 -41.42
C ASP A 757 -18.29 -12.50 -41.35
N ASP A 758 -16.99 -12.21 -41.17
CA ASP A 758 -16.46 -10.84 -41.08
C ASP A 758 -16.06 -10.26 -42.47
N ARG A 759 -16.35 -10.96 -43.58
CA ARG A 759 -15.90 -10.57 -44.92
C ARG A 759 -16.99 -9.83 -45.71
N GLY A 760 -16.65 -8.64 -46.20
CA GLY A 760 -17.28 -8.08 -47.42
C GLY A 760 -18.69 -7.48 -47.32
N THR A 761 -19.34 -7.38 -46.16
CA THR A 761 -20.54 -6.54 -46.01
C THR A 761 -20.31 -5.44 -44.99
N SER A 762 -20.83 -4.24 -45.28
CA SER A 762 -20.97 -3.16 -44.32
C SER A 762 -21.92 -3.58 -43.19
N GLN A 763 -21.47 -4.43 -42.27
CA GLN A 763 -22.12 -4.59 -40.96
C GLN A 763 -21.64 -3.51 -39.99
N THR A 764 -21.71 -2.28 -40.46
CA THR A 764 -22.65 -1.39 -39.83
C THR A 764 -24.05 -2.08 -39.85
N SER A 765 -24.56 -2.58 -38.72
CA SER A 765 -26.01 -2.83 -38.45
C SER A 765 -26.54 -4.28 -38.33
N SER A 766 -26.03 -5.13 -37.43
CA SER A 766 -26.96 -5.90 -36.59
C SER A 766 -27.27 -5.01 -35.39
N GLN A 767 -28.45 -4.40 -35.37
CA GLN A 767 -28.86 -3.53 -34.27
C GLN A 767 -29.12 -4.35 -32.99
N PHE A 768 -29.42 -5.65 -33.15
CA PHE A 768 -29.96 -6.57 -32.14
C PHE A 768 -28.96 -7.63 -31.67
N VAL A 769 -29.28 -8.29 -30.55
CA VAL A 769 -28.44 -9.31 -29.91
C VAL A 769 -28.62 -10.67 -30.60
N THR A 770 -27.54 -11.39 -30.89
CA THR A 770 -27.60 -12.74 -31.48
C THR A 770 -27.08 -13.78 -30.50
N CYS A 771 -27.80 -14.89 -30.32
CA CYS A 771 -27.43 -16.00 -29.43
C CYS A 771 -27.19 -17.27 -30.23
N TYR A 772 -25.96 -17.79 -30.20
CA TYR A 772 -25.55 -19.04 -30.85
C TYR A 772 -25.65 -20.20 -29.87
N ARG A 773 -26.55 -21.16 -30.14
CA ARG A 773 -26.75 -22.37 -29.34
C ARG A 773 -25.97 -23.54 -29.95
N ILE A 774 -24.97 -24.02 -29.22
CA ILE A 774 -24.03 -25.08 -29.61
C ILE A 774 -24.31 -26.35 -28.80
N ARG A 775 -24.40 -27.48 -29.48
CA ARG A 775 -24.70 -28.79 -28.86
C ARG A 775 -23.45 -29.49 -28.32
N PRO A 776 -23.59 -30.43 -27.38
CA PRO A 776 -22.46 -31.13 -26.75
C PRO A 776 -21.78 -32.17 -27.66
N PHE A 777 -21.27 -31.77 -28.84
CA PHE A 777 -20.54 -32.66 -29.77
C PHE A 777 -19.15 -33.03 -29.26
N SER A 778 -18.53 -32.13 -28.52
CA SER A 778 -17.18 -32.26 -27.97
C SER A 778 -17.24 -32.71 -26.50
N PRO A 779 -16.35 -33.62 -26.06
CA PRO A 779 -16.22 -33.96 -24.64
C PRO A 779 -15.86 -32.74 -23.78
N LEU A 780 -15.27 -31.69 -24.37
CA LEU A 780 -14.98 -30.42 -23.70
C LEU A 780 -16.23 -29.75 -23.12
N PHE A 781 -17.41 -30.04 -23.66
CA PHE A 781 -18.67 -29.50 -23.14
C PHE A 781 -19.15 -30.19 -21.86
N ARG A 782 -18.52 -31.30 -21.42
CA ARG A 782 -18.98 -32.13 -20.29
C ARG A 782 -20.48 -32.51 -20.39
N GLY A 783 -20.96 -32.73 -21.63
CA GLY A 783 -22.36 -33.03 -21.93
C GLY A 783 -23.33 -31.84 -21.90
N LYS A 784 -22.85 -30.60 -21.70
CA LYS A 784 -23.67 -29.39 -21.60
C LYS A 784 -23.85 -28.68 -22.94
N THR A 785 -24.96 -27.97 -23.09
CA THR A 785 -25.23 -27.07 -24.23
C THR A 785 -24.61 -25.70 -23.94
N MET A 786 -23.97 -25.08 -24.92
CA MET A 786 -23.38 -23.75 -24.77
C MET A 786 -24.18 -22.71 -25.54
N LEU A 787 -24.52 -21.59 -24.90
CA LEU A 787 -25.17 -20.43 -25.50
C LEU A 787 -24.20 -19.25 -25.49
N ILE A 788 -23.72 -18.88 -26.66
CA ILE A 788 -22.83 -17.73 -26.85
C ILE A 788 -23.67 -16.53 -27.29
N VAL A 789 -23.73 -15.49 -26.46
CA VAL A 789 -24.45 -14.25 -26.74
C VAL A 789 -23.48 -13.22 -27.32
N ASP A 790 -23.71 -12.84 -28.57
CA ASP A 790 -23.01 -11.78 -29.28
C ASP A 790 -23.76 -10.45 -29.13
N ALA A 791 -23.20 -9.54 -28.33
CA ALA A 791 -23.73 -8.21 -28.11
C ALA A 791 -23.23 -7.20 -29.16
N PRO A 792 -24.09 -6.30 -29.67
CA PRO A 792 -23.64 -5.23 -30.56
C PRO A 792 -22.59 -4.34 -29.88
N GLY A 793 -21.59 -3.88 -30.63
CA GLY A 793 -20.45 -3.14 -30.09
C GLY A 793 -20.73 -1.65 -29.85
N PHE A 794 -20.22 -1.11 -28.74
CA PHE A 794 -20.40 0.30 -28.33
C PHE A 794 -19.39 1.24 -29.00
N GLY A 795 -19.74 2.54 -29.14
CA GLY A 795 -18.81 3.59 -29.58
C GLY A 795 -18.75 3.87 -31.09
N ASP A 796 -19.81 3.54 -31.84
CA ASP A 796 -19.96 3.96 -33.24
C ASP A 796 -20.44 5.42 -33.31
N SER A 797 -19.95 6.23 -34.24
CA SER A 797 -20.16 7.68 -34.35
C SER A 797 -21.59 8.10 -34.73
N ARG A 798 -22.59 7.26 -34.44
CA ARG A 798 -23.96 7.32 -34.99
C ARG A 798 -25.08 7.66 -33.98
N GLY A 799 -24.75 8.11 -32.76
CA GLY A 799 -25.64 8.90 -31.89
C GLY A 799 -26.46 8.18 -30.81
N TYR A 800 -27.00 8.97 -29.87
CA TYR A 800 -27.73 8.60 -28.64
C TYR A 800 -28.88 7.57 -28.81
N GLN A 801 -29.57 7.58 -29.95
CA GLN A 801 -30.68 6.66 -30.21
C GLN A 801 -30.25 5.19 -30.30
N ARG A 802 -29.00 4.91 -30.67
CA ARG A 802 -28.50 3.54 -30.80
C ARG A 802 -28.17 2.93 -29.45
N ASP A 803 -27.61 3.71 -28.53
CA ASP A 803 -27.31 3.24 -27.18
C ASP A 803 -28.61 2.95 -26.40
N ALA A 804 -29.66 3.77 -26.61
CA ALA A 804 -30.99 3.49 -26.09
C ALA A 804 -31.58 2.17 -26.61
N PHE A 805 -31.41 1.86 -27.90
CA PHE A 805 -31.84 0.58 -28.47
C PHE A 805 -31.10 -0.61 -27.85
N VAL A 806 -29.78 -0.53 -27.71
CA VAL A 806 -28.99 -1.65 -27.15
C VAL A 806 -29.33 -1.90 -25.69
N THR A 807 -29.55 -0.84 -24.90
CA THR A 807 -30.07 -0.96 -23.52
C THR A 807 -31.39 -1.73 -23.49
N VAL A 808 -32.34 -1.41 -24.38
CA VAL A 808 -33.61 -2.15 -24.45
C VAL A 808 -33.40 -3.59 -24.93
N ALA A 809 -32.58 -3.82 -25.96
CA ALA A 809 -32.31 -5.16 -26.47
C ALA A 809 -31.64 -6.08 -25.42
N MET A 810 -30.82 -5.50 -24.55
CA MET A 810 -30.26 -6.22 -23.39
C MET A 810 -31.31 -6.52 -22.32
N SER A 811 -32.27 -5.63 -22.09
CA SER A 811 -33.41 -5.90 -21.20
C SER A 811 -34.25 -7.08 -21.70
N ASP A 812 -34.51 -7.13 -23.01
CA ASP A 812 -35.22 -8.24 -23.65
C ASP A 812 -34.40 -9.54 -23.64
N LEU A 813 -33.06 -9.46 -23.74
CA LEU A 813 -32.17 -10.61 -23.58
C LEU A 813 -32.25 -11.21 -22.17
N PHE A 814 -32.16 -10.40 -21.12
CA PHE A 814 -32.23 -10.90 -19.73
C PHE A 814 -33.61 -11.44 -19.37
N SER A 815 -34.66 -11.00 -20.07
CA SER A 815 -36.00 -11.59 -20.00
C SER A 815 -36.12 -12.90 -20.81
N THR A 816 -35.13 -13.22 -21.64
CA THR A 816 -35.09 -14.41 -22.50
C THR A 816 -34.23 -15.54 -21.93
N VAL A 817 -33.17 -15.20 -21.22
CA VAL A 817 -32.22 -16.16 -20.65
C VAL A 817 -32.29 -16.10 -19.13
N SER A 818 -32.42 -17.25 -18.45
CA SER A 818 -32.64 -17.31 -16.99
C SER A 818 -31.37 -17.15 -16.13
N HIS A 819 -30.19 -17.35 -16.73
CA HIS A 819 -28.91 -17.34 -16.01
C HIS A 819 -27.74 -16.97 -16.93
N VAL A 820 -26.65 -16.48 -16.36
CA VAL A 820 -25.37 -16.23 -17.03
C VAL A 820 -24.22 -16.84 -16.24
N ASN A 821 -23.27 -17.49 -16.92
CA ASN A 821 -22.06 -18.04 -16.30
C ASN A 821 -20.91 -17.04 -16.33
N ALA A 822 -20.73 -16.32 -17.44
CA ALA A 822 -19.71 -15.28 -17.56
C ALA A 822 -20.13 -14.17 -18.53
N ILE A 823 -19.62 -12.96 -18.26
CA ILE A 823 -19.76 -11.80 -19.12
C ILE A 823 -18.36 -11.29 -19.43
N PHE A 824 -17.92 -11.43 -20.68
CA PHE A 824 -16.60 -11.03 -21.11
C PHE A 824 -16.63 -9.67 -21.80
N PHE A 825 -15.90 -8.71 -21.23
CA PHE A 825 -15.57 -7.45 -21.88
C PHE A 825 -14.37 -7.64 -22.80
N THR A 826 -14.59 -7.59 -24.11
CA THR A 826 -13.56 -7.74 -25.13
C THR A 826 -13.03 -6.37 -25.56
N CYS A 827 -11.74 -6.12 -25.32
CA CYS A 827 -11.07 -4.88 -25.74
C CYS A 827 -9.67 -5.17 -26.33
N ARG A 828 -9.03 -4.16 -26.91
CA ARG A 828 -7.67 -4.29 -27.47
C ARG A 828 -6.66 -4.12 -26.34
N ALA A 829 -5.62 -4.95 -26.32
CA ALA A 829 -4.61 -4.93 -25.27
C ALA A 829 -3.93 -3.56 -25.08
N MET A 830 -3.71 -2.83 -26.17
CA MET A 830 -3.02 -1.53 -26.19
C MET A 830 -3.93 -0.31 -25.98
N GLU A 831 -5.22 -0.49 -25.68
CA GLU A 831 -6.15 0.61 -25.49
C GLU A 831 -5.97 1.28 -24.12
N SER A 832 -5.16 2.34 -24.06
CA SER A 832 -4.83 3.07 -22.83
C SER A 832 -5.62 4.37 -22.64
N ARG A 833 -6.51 4.72 -23.58
CA ARG A 833 -7.23 6.00 -23.54
C ARG A 833 -8.39 5.91 -22.56
N THR A 834 -8.25 6.55 -21.40
CA THR A 834 -9.35 6.76 -20.44
C THR A 834 -10.55 7.43 -21.11
N THR A 835 -10.33 8.40 -22.00
CA THR A 835 -11.41 9.08 -22.75
C THR A 835 -12.25 8.13 -23.60
N PHE A 836 -11.70 6.98 -24.02
CA PHE A 836 -12.40 5.96 -24.79
C PHE A 836 -13.05 4.89 -23.91
N LEU A 837 -12.36 4.43 -22.86
CA LEU A 837 -12.84 3.35 -22.00
C LEU A 837 -13.86 3.81 -20.94
N THR A 838 -13.78 5.05 -20.45
CA THR A 838 -14.72 5.57 -19.44
C THR A 838 -16.19 5.50 -19.87
N PRO A 839 -16.58 5.93 -21.09
CA PRO A 839 -17.98 5.80 -21.54
C PRO A 839 -18.47 4.35 -21.60
N ILE A 840 -17.59 3.43 -22.00
CA ILE A 840 -17.90 2.01 -22.19
C ILE A 840 -18.01 1.28 -20.86
N TYR A 841 -17.10 1.59 -19.93
CA TYR A 841 -17.16 1.15 -18.54
C TYR A 841 -18.49 1.59 -17.90
N THR A 842 -18.83 2.87 -18.05
CA THR A 842 -20.07 3.44 -17.52
C THR A 842 -21.27 2.71 -18.11
N TYR A 843 -21.26 2.46 -19.42
CA TYR A 843 -22.34 1.76 -20.10
C TYR A 843 -22.53 0.32 -19.62
N ILE A 844 -21.47 -0.50 -19.60
CA ILE A 844 -21.56 -1.90 -19.15
C ILE A 844 -22.02 -1.97 -17.70
N SER A 845 -21.53 -1.06 -16.85
CA SER A 845 -21.93 -0.99 -15.45
C SER A 845 -23.39 -0.60 -15.23
N GLN A 846 -24.04 -0.01 -16.24
CA GLN A 846 -25.47 0.28 -16.22
C GLN A 846 -26.33 -0.92 -16.60
N LEU A 847 -25.81 -1.87 -17.38
CA LEU A 847 -26.57 -3.02 -17.89
C LEU A 847 -26.87 -4.10 -16.85
N PHE A 848 -26.09 -4.13 -15.78
CA PHE A 848 -25.97 -5.28 -14.91
C PHE A 848 -26.25 -4.93 -13.44
N ALA A 849 -26.83 -5.87 -12.70
CA ALA A 849 -26.99 -5.76 -11.25
C ALA A 849 -25.69 -6.15 -10.52
N LYS A 850 -25.63 -5.89 -9.21
CA LYS A 850 -24.43 -6.18 -8.39
C LYS A 850 -24.11 -7.67 -8.26
N ASP A 851 -25.11 -8.53 -8.37
CA ASP A 851 -24.97 -9.98 -8.22
C ASP A 851 -24.21 -10.65 -9.37
N VAL A 852 -24.12 -10.01 -10.54
CA VAL A 852 -23.32 -10.51 -11.66
C VAL A 852 -21.88 -9.99 -11.67
N GLN A 853 -21.46 -9.23 -10.65
CA GLN A 853 -20.12 -8.64 -10.58
C GLN A 853 -19.03 -9.72 -10.71
N ASP A 854 -19.20 -10.86 -10.03
CA ASP A 854 -18.24 -11.97 -10.03
C ASP A 854 -18.19 -12.72 -11.38
N CYS A 855 -19.23 -12.58 -12.21
CA CYS A 855 -19.27 -13.12 -13.56
C CYS A 855 -18.50 -12.26 -14.59
N LEU A 856 -18.12 -11.03 -14.24
CA LEU A 856 -17.41 -10.13 -15.16
C LEU A 856 -15.95 -10.58 -15.37
N GLY A 857 -15.53 -10.66 -16.62
CA GLY A 857 -14.15 -10.92 -17.02
C GLY A 857 -13.71 -10.03 -18.16
N THR A 858 -12.40 -9.93 -18.38
CA THR A 858 -11.83 -9.15 -19.48
C THR A 858 -11.09 -10.04 -20.46
N ILE A 859 -11.32 -9.83 -21.75
CA ILE A 859 -10.55 -10.45 -22.83
C ILE A 859 -9.80 -9.36 -23.60
N TYR A 860 -8.46 -9.43 -23.57
CA TYR A 860 -7.58 -8.55 -24.31
C TYR A 860 -7.19 -9.18 -25.65
N THR A 861 -7.79 -8.67 -26.72
CA THR A 861 -7.48 -9.04 -28.10
C THR A 861 -6.27 -8.26 -28.63
N PHE A 862 -5.63 -8.78 -29.69
CA PHE A 862 -4.41 -8.19 -30.28
C PHE A 862 -3.29 -8.05 -29.25
N ALA A 863 -3.18 -9.02 -28.35
CA ALA A 863 -2.12 -9.07 -27.37
C ALA A 863 -0.91 -9.79 -27.98
N ASP A 864 0.14 -9.04 -28.32
CA ASP A 864 1.33 -9.58 -28.97
C ASP A 864 2.46 -9.88 -27.96
N SER A 865 2.58 -9.10 -26.87
CA SER A 865 3.43 -9.38 -25.71
C SER A 865 3.23 -8.36 -24.57
N GLY A 866 3.56 -8.73 -23.32
CA GLY A 866 3.55 -7.83 -22.16
C GLY A 866 2.20 -7.66 -21.45
N LYS A 867 2.20 -6.87 -20.35
CA LYS A 867 0.99 -6.52 -19.61
C LYS A 867 0.10 -5.60 -20.48
N PRO A 868 -1.20 -5.91 -20.68
CA PRO A 868 -2.10 -5.06 -21.46
C PRO A 868 -2.17 -3.64 -20.88
N ALA A 869 -1.93 -2.62 -21.70
CA ALA A 869 -2.03 -1.21 -21.27
C ALA A 869 -3.48 -0.85 -20.85
N ALA A 870 -4.46 -1.56 -21.38
CA ALA A 870 -5.85 -1.45 -20.98
C ALA A 870 -6.11 -1.88 -19.53
N HIS A 871 -5.28 -2.76 -18.94
CA HIS A 871 -5.40 -3.15 -17.52
C HIS A 871 -5.29 -1.95 -16.59
N ASP A 872 -4.22 -1.15 -16.68
CA ASP A 872 -3.99 -0.04 -15.76
C ASP A 872 -5.11 1.01 -15.88
N THR A 873 -5.69 1.14 -17.08
CA THR A 873 -6.81 2.04 -17.35
C THR A 873 -8.11 1.51 -16.74
N LEU A 874 -8.43 0.23 -16.92
CA LEU A 874 -9.60 -0.42 -16.34
C LEU A 874 -9.54 -0.46 -14.81
N GLN A 875 -8.37 -0.75 -14.25
CA GLN A 875 -8.14 -0.73 -12.80
C GLN A 875 -8.40 0.66 -12.21
N LYS A 876 -7.92 1.73 -12.86
CA LYS A 876 -8.21 3.12 -12.46
C LYS A 876 -9.68 3.49 -12.53
N LEU A 877 -10.44 2.87 -13.44
CA LEU A 877 -11.88 3.08 -13.57
C LEU A 877 -12.70 2.29 -12.54
N GLY A 878 -12.07 1.40 -11.77
CA GLY A 878 -12.76 0.55 -10.79
C GLY A 878 -13.36 -0.72 -11.39
N TRP A 879 -12.97 -1.10 -12.61
CA TRP A 879 -13.36 -2.39 -13.20
C TRP A 879 -12.76 -3.55 -12.39
N PRO A 880 -13.51 -4.66 -12.16
CA PRO A 880 -13.05 -5.76 -11.33
C PRO A 880 -12.03 -6.64 -12.05
N VAL A 881 -10.82 -6.11 -12.27
CA VAL A 881 -9.69 -6.81 -12.91
C VAL A 881 -9.30 -8.10 -12.17
N GLN A 882 -9.57 -8.16 -10.86
CA GLN A 882 -9.34 -9.34 -10.02
C GLN A 882 -10.23 -10.54 -10.38
N ASN A 883 -11.35 -10.32 -11.09
CA ASN A 883 -12.25 -11.39 -11.47
C ASN A 883 -11.70 -12.23 -12.64
N GLY A 884 -10.55 -11.85 -13.22
CA GLY A 884 -9.81 -12.64 -14.19
C GLY A 884 -9.71 -11.95 -15.54
N GLU A 885 -8.48 -11.90 -16.05
CA GLU A 885 -8.09 -11.24 -17.28
C GLU A 885 -7.40 -12.24 -18.21
N ILE A 886 -7.81 -12.25 -19.48
CA ILE A 886 -7.37 -13.23 -20.46
C ILE A 886 -6.84 -12.50 -21.68
N SER A 887 -5.58 -12.73 -22.03
CA SER A 887 -4.97 -12.18 -23.24
C SER A 887 -5.03 -13.19 -24.37
N VAL A 888 -5.42 -12.74 -25.57
CA VAL A 888 -5.60 -13.59 -26.76
C VAL A 888 -5.03 -12.91 -28.01
N ASN A 889 -4.42 -13.74 -28.86
CA ASN A 889 -3.96 -13.34 -30.19
C ASN A 889 -4.63 -14.23 -31.25
N ASN A 890 -5.80 -13.79 -31.73
CA ASN A 890 -6.65 -14.63 -32.57
C ASN A 890 -6.23 -14.65 -34.05
N ALA A 891 -5.06 -14.11 -34.40
CA ALA A 891 -4.56 -14.11 -35.78
C ALA A 891 -4.53 -15.53 -36.40
N ALA A 892 -4.17 -16.53 -35.58
CA ALA A 892 -4.13 -17.95 -35.97
C ALA A 892 -5.50 -18.61 -36.24
N PHE A 893 -6.60 -17.92 -35.92
CA PHE A 893 -7.97 -18.38 -36.13
C PHE A 893 -8.70 -17.56 -37.22
N THR A 894 -8.00 -16.68 -37.92
CA THR A 894 -8.59 -15.86 -38.99
C THR A 894 -8.74 -16.62 -40.31
N ALA A 895 -9.68 -16.20 -41.15
CA ALA A 895 -9.95 -16.82 -42.46
C ALA A 895 -8.76 -16.68 -43.45
N THR A 896 -7.93 -15.64 -43.29
CA THR A 896 -6.82 -15.30 -44.18
C THR A 896 -5.48 -15.49 -43.47
N LEU A 897 -5.04 -16.74 -43.32
CA LEU A 897 -3.70 -17.07 -42.84
C LEU A 897 -2.73 -17.15 -44.02
N ASP A 898 -1.65 -16.37 -43.95
CA ASP A 898 -0.49 -16.53 -44.82
C ASP A 898 0.41 -17.64 -44.24
N VAL A 899 0.37 -18.83 -44.86
CA VAL A 899 1.02 -20.06 -44.35
C VAL A 899 2.52 -20.11 -44.70
N THR A 900 3.10 -19.00 -45.16
CA THR A 900 4.51 -18.94 -45.56
C THR A 900 5.50 -19.02 -44.38
N ASP A 901 5.06 -18.71 -43.15
CA ASP A 901 5.84 -18.88 -41.91
C ASP A 901 5.07 -19.74 -40.88
N ILE A 902 5.28 -21.05 -40.93
CA ILE A 902 4.60 -22.04 -40.08
C ILE A 902 4.96 -21.87 -38.59
N ASN A 903 6.15 -21.37 -38.28
CA ASN A 903 6.61 -21.19 -36.91
C ASN A 903 5.88 -20.01 -36.26
N HIS A 904 5.76 -18.90 -36.99
CA HIS A 904 5.00 -17.75 -36.52
C HIS A 904 3.51 -18.07 -36.32
N VAL A 905 2.90 -18.85 -37.23
CA VAL A 905 1.51 -19.31 -37.08
C VAL A 905 1.34 -20.21 -35.86
N ARG A 906 2.29 -21.11 -35.61
CA ARG A 906 2.30 -21.98 -34.43
C ARG A 906 2.38 -21.17 -33.14
N ASP A 907 3.22 -20.13 -33.08
CA ASP A 907 3.35 -19.24 -31.91
C ASP A 907 2.09 -18.40 -31.64
N MET A 908 1.41 -17.93 -32.70
CA MET A 908 0.13 -17.25 -32.56
C MET A 908 -0.98 -18.20 -32.11
N TRP A 909 -1.01 -19.43 -32.65
CA TRP A 909 -1.95 -20.48 -32.26
C TRP A 909 -1.76 -20.88 -30.79
N LEU A 910 -0.50 -21.01 -30.38
CA LEU A 910 -0.06 -21.25 -29.01
C LEU A 910 -0.70 -20.27 -28.03
N PHE A 911 -0.49 -18.99 -28.31
CA PHE A 911 -0.95 -17.90 -27.46
C PHE A 911 -2.48 -17.83 -27.41
N SER A 912 -3.15 -18.01 -28.55
CA SER A 912 -4.61 -18.00 -28.62
C SER A 912 -5.24 -19.19 -27.88
N THR A 913 -4.79 -20.42 -28.14
CA THR A 913 -5.35 -21.64 -27.53
C THR A 913 -5.23 -21.65 -26.01
N ARG A 914 -4.13 -21.13 -25.45
CA ARG A 914 -3.97 -20.92 -24.01
C ARG A 914 -5.06 -19.99 -23.45
N GLY A 915 -5.32 -18.87 -24.12
CA GLY A 915 -6.39 -17.96 -23.73
C GLY A 915 -7.78 -18.59 -23.88
N GLN A 916 -8.04 -19.37 -24.94
CA GLN A 916 -9.31 -20.09 -25.10
C GLN A 916 -9.53 -21.15 -24.01
N PHE A 917 -8.47 -21.86 -23.61
CA PHE A 917 -8.53 -22.79 -22.48
C PHE A 917 -8.91 -22.08 -21.18
N GLN A 918 -8.31 -20.91 -20.89
CA GLN A 918 -8.66 -20.11 -19.72
C GLN A 918 -10.13 -19.66 -19.72
N ILE A 919 -10.67 -19.31 -20.89
CA ILE A 919 -12.10 -18.98 -21.05
C ILE A 919 -12.95 -20.20 -20.74
N MET A 920 -12.61 -21.36 -21.31
CA MET A 920 -13.35 -22.61 -21.12
C MET A 920 -13.32 -23.06 -19.66
N ASP A 921 -12.15 -23.10 -19.03
CA ASP A 921 -11.99 -23.51 -17.64
C ASP A 921 -12.82 -22.63 -16.70
N ARG A 922 -12.75 -21.31 -16.91
CA ARG A 922 -13.59 -20.35 -16.18
C ARG A 922 -15.08 -20.64 -16.36
N LEU A 923 -15.55 -20.84 -17.59
CA LEU A 923 -16.96 -21.13 -17.86
C LEU A 923 -17.44 -22.43 -17.20
N LEU A 924 -16.57 -23.45 -17.13
CA LEU A 924 -16.90 -24.75 -16.53
C LEU A 924 -16.88 -24.72 -14.99
N ASN A 925 -16.08 -23.84 -14.38
CA ASN A 925 -15.90 -23.75 -12.94
C ASN A 925 -16.72 -22.62 -12.28
N THR A 926 -17.31 -21.71 -13.06
CA THR A 926 -18.12 -20.60 -12.53
C THR A 926 -19.56 -21.03 -12.28
N THR A 927 -20.11 -20.66 -11.13
CA THR A 927 -21.53 -20.89 -10.82
C THR A 927 -22.41 -19.92 -11.60
N ALA A 928 -23.50 -20.40 -12.20
CA ALA A 928 -24.36 -19.52 -12.99
C ALA A 928 -25.21 -18.61 -12.09
N VAL A 929 -25.31 -17.33 -12.45
CA VAL A 929 -26.04 -16.29 -11.71
C VAL A 929 -27.38 -16.03 -12.40
N PRO A 930 -28.51 -15.99 -11.68
CA PRO A 930 -29.82 -15.62 -12.24
C PRO A 930 -29.84 -14.20 -12.81
N THR A 931 -30.61 -13.97 -13.87
CA THR A 931 -30.68 -12.67 -14.57
C THR A 931 -31.78 -11.74 -14.05
N ASP A 932 -32.61 -12.19 -13.10
CA ASP A 932 -33.80 -11.46 -12.61
C ASP A 932 -33.49 -10.05 -12.10
N SER A 933 -32.44 -9.91 -11.28
CA SER A 933 -32.00 -8.63 -10.72
C SER A 933 -31.50 -7.67 -11.82
N SER A 934 -30.77 -8.19 -12.81
CA SER A 934 -30.28 -7.40 -13.94
C SER A 934 -31.43 -6.96 -14.85
N ALA A 935 -32.42 -7.82 -15.07
CA ALA A 935 -33.65 -7.45 -15.78
C ALA A 935 -34.44 -6.35 -15.04
N GLU A 936 -34.48 -6.39 -13.71
CA GLU A 936 -35.12 -5.36 -12.88
C GLU A 936 -34.39 -4.02 -12.96
N VAL A 937 -33.05 -4.00 -12.82
CA VAL A 937 -32.22 -2.79 -12.97
C VAL A 937 -32.48 -2.11 -14.31
N MET A 938 -32.61 -2.87 -15.38
CA MET A 938 -32.86 -2.34 -16.72
C MET A 938 -34.26 -1.72 -16.84
N ARG A 939 -35.29 -2.32 -16.23
CA ARG A 939 -36.64 -1.73 -16.17
C ARG A 939 -36.65 -0.41 -15.37
N ASP A 940 -36.03 -0.40 -14.19
CA ASP A 940 -35.97 0.79 -13.33
C ASP A 940 -35.24 1.96 -14.03
N ARG A 941 -34.22 1.66 -14.85
CA ARG A 941 -33.50 2.68 -15.65
C ARG A 941 -34.35 3.25 -16.79
N VAL A 942 -35.09 2.41 -17.51
CA VAL A 942 -36.00 2.88 -18.56
C VAL A 942 -37.09 3.79 -17.98
N ASP A 943 -37.64 3.45 -16.80
CA ASP A 943 -38.60 4.31 -16.09
C ASP A 943 -37.96 5.64 -15.65
N LEU A 944 -36.72 5.60 -15.12
CA LEU A 944 -35.97 6.80 -14.73
C LEU A 944 -35.72 7.75 -15.92
N GLU A 945 -35.30 7.23 -17.09
CA GLU A 945 -35.10 8.05 -18.29
C GLU A 945 -36.40 8.73 -18.76
N GLN A 946 -37.51 7.98 -18.77
CA GLN A 946 -38.82 8.51 -19.16
C GLN A 946 -39.27 9.63 -18.20
N LYS A 947 -39.18 9.41 -16.89
CA LYS A 947 -39.55 10.42 -15.89
C LYS A 947 -38.63 11.64 -15.91
N CYS A 948 -37.33 11.47 -16.15
CA CYS A 948 -36.39 12.59 -16.33
C CYS A 948 -36.81 13.48 -17.50
N SER A 949 -37.17 12.89 -18.65
CA SER A 949 -37.64 13.64 -19.82
C SER A 949 -38.95 14.39 -19.57
N LEU A 950 -39.90 13.75 -18.87
CA LEU A 950 -41.16 14.39 -18.46
C LEU A 950 -40.93 15.58 -17.53
N THR A 951 -40.03 15.42 -16.55
CA THR A 951 -39.67 16.46 -15.57
C THR A 951 -38.95 17.63 -16.25
N GLU A 952 -38.01 17.35 -17.16
CA GLU A 952 -37.34 18.38 -17.99
C GLU A 952 -38.37 19.22 -18.76
N HIS A 953 -39.31 18.58 -19.46
CA HIS A 953 -40.37 19.25 -20.20
C HIS A 953 -41.27 20.11 -19.29
N LYS A 954 -41.60 19.62 -18.09
CA LYS A 954 -42.42 20.38 -17.13
C LYS A 954 -41.68 21.60 -16.59
N ILE A 955 -40.40 21.48 -16.24
CA ILE A 955 -39.54 22.61 -15.84
C ILE A 955 -39.51 23.68 -16.94
N PHE A 956 -39.37 23.27 -18.20
CA PHE A 956 -39.40 24.21 -19.33
C PHE A 956 -40.74 24.94 -19.48
N LYS A 957 -41.85 24.30 -19.11
CA LYS A 957 -43.19 24.87 -19.16
C LYS A 957 -43.51 25.79 -17.97
N THR A 958 -43.02 25.46 -16.76
CA THR A 958 -43.31 26.21 -15.53
C THR A 958 -42.39 27.43 -15.36
N ALA A 959 -41.15 27.36 -15.85
CA ALA A 959 -40.17 28.42 -15.65
C ALA A 959 -40.53 29.82 -16.21
N PRO A 960 -41.11 29.96 -17.42
CA PRO A 960 -41.57 31.26 -17.91
C PRO A 960 -42.72 31.83 -17.07
N LYS A 961 -43.61 30.97 -16.56
CA LYS A 961 -44.74 31.40 -15.71
C LYS A 961 -44.24 31.95 -14.39
N ALA A 962 -43.35 31.23 -13.72
CA ALA A 962 -42.74 31.64 -12.45
C ALA A 962 -41.93 32.94 -12.59
N TRP A 963 -41.23 33.12 -13.71
CA TRP A 963 -40.46 34.35 -13.95
C TRP A 963 -41.32 35.56 -14.26
N ASN A 964 -42.35 35.41 -15.09
CA ASN A 964 -43.28 36.50 -15.38
C ASN A 964 -43.98 36.97 -14.08
N LEU A 965 -44.29 36.04 -13.17
CA LEU A 965 -44.80 36.38 -11.84
C LEU A 965 -43.79 37.24 -11.05
N ILE A 966 -42.50 36.88 -11.05
CA ILE A 966 -41.44 37.60 -10.32
C ILE A 966 -41.13 38.98 -10.94
N GLU A 967 -41.07 39.11 -12.26
CA GLU A 967 -40.79 40.39 -12.94
C GLU A 967 -41.94 41.38 -12.81
N ASN A 968 -43.18 40.89 -12.81
CA ASN A 968 -44.34 41.74 -12.57
C ASN A 968 -44.30 42.41 -11.17
N LEU A 969 -43.60 41.84 -10.19
CA LEU A 969 -43.43 42.43 -8.85
C LEU A 969 -42.72 43.79 -8.85
N ASP A 970 -41.76 44.03 -9.75
CA ASP A 970 -41.06 45.32 -9.84
C ASP A 970 -42.01 46.43 -10.33
N SER A 971 -42.78 46.11 -11.37
CA SER A 971 -43.78 47.03 -11.91
C SER A 971 -44.87 47.36 -10.88
N LEU A 972 -45.18 46.43 -9.98
CA LEU A 972 -46.10 46.65 -8.87
C LEU A 972 -45.50 47.59 -7.81
N ALA A 973 -44.19 47.48 -7.53
CA ALA A 973 -43.50 48.30 -6.53
C ALA A 973 -43.29 49.77 -6.97
N ASP A 974 -43.07 50.01 -8.27
CA ASP A 974 -42.85 51.37 -8.81
C ASP A 974 -44.16 52.17 -8.98
N ASN A 975 -45.32 51.49 -8.93
CA ASN A 975 -46.63 52.12 -9.02
C ASN A 975 -47.14 52.71 -7.69
N ILE A 976 -46.36 52.59 -6.61
CA ILE A 976 -46.74 53.05 -5.27
C ILE A 976 -46.30 54.51 -5.09
N GLY A 977 -47.27 55.42 -5.11
CA GLY A 977 -47.09 56.83 -4.78
C GLY A 977 -47.65 57.17 -3.40
N ASN A 978 -47.22 58.33 -2.86
CA ASN A 978 -47.76 58.89 -1.62
C ASN A 978 -49.28 59.12 -1.75
N ALA A 979 -50.01 58.96 -0.64
CA ALA A 979 -51.43 59.29 -0.59
C ALA A 979 -51.65 60.76 -0.99
N PRO A 980 -52.64 61.08 -1.84
CA PRO A 980 -52.86 62.45 -2.31
C PRO A 980 -53.30 63.38 -1.18
N ASP A 981 -52.57 64.48 -0.97
CA ASP A 981 -52.78 65.45 0.13
C ASP A 981 -53.49 66.76 -0.30
N ALA A 982 -53.79 66.95 -1.60
CA ALA A 982 -54.43 68.17 -2.13
C ALA A 982 -55.20 67.95 -3.45
N GLU A 983 -56.16 68.84 -3.76
CA GLU A 983 -56.94 68.83 -5.02
C GLU A 983 -56.06 69.08 -6.25
N VAL A 984 -56.21 68.26 -7.31
CA VAL A 984 -55.44 68.39 -8.55
C VAL A 984 -56.37 68.41 -9.78
N SER A 985 -56.14 69.37 -10.68
CA SER A 985 -56.77 69.42 -12.01
C SER A 985 -55.97 68.59 -13.02
N ILE A 986 -56.58 67.58 -13.64
CA ILE A 986 -55.91 66.69 -14.60
C ILE A 986 -56.47 66.96 -16.01
N THR A 987 -55.58 66.99 -17.01
CA THR A 987 -55.92 67.20 -18.43
C THR A 987 -55.72 65.91 -19.22
N GLU A 988 -56.77 65.41 -19.89
CA GLU A 988 -56.72 64.16 -20.67
C GLU A 988 -57.04 64.40 -22.17
N ASP A 989 -56.34 63.70 -23.06
CA ASP A 989 -56.53 63.74 -24.52
C ASP A 989 -57.56 62.68 -24.97
N ARG A 990 -58.68 63.10 -25.60
CA ARG A 990 -59.76 62.22 -26.09
C ARG A 990 -59.80 62.18 -27.63
N VAL A 991 -59.92 60.97 -28.21
CA VAL A 991 -59.97 60.74 -29.67
C VAL A 991 -61.38 61.01 -30.21
N VAL A 992 -61.49 61.79 -31.30
CA VAL A 992 -62.74 62.17 -31.98
C VAL A 992 -62.63 62.01 -33.50
N THR A 993 -63.73 61.62 -34.17
CA THR A 993 -63.84 61.47 -35.64
C THR A 993 -64.35 62.76 -36.30
N GLN A 994 -63.74 63.16 -37.42
CA GLN A 994 -64.07 64.36 -38.20
C GLN A 994 -64.33 63.98 -39.67
N ASP A 995 -65.53 64.30 -40.19
CA ASP A 995 -65.91 63.98 -41.58
C ASP A 995 -65.15 64.83 -42.62
N LEU A 996 -64.88 64.25 -43.79
CA LEU A 996 -64.15 64.88 -44.90
C LEU A 996 -65.10 65.46 -45.97
N PRO A 997 -64.67 66.50 -46.73
CA PRO A 997 -65.49 67.13 -47.78
C PRO A 997 -65.89 66.17 -48.91
N GLU A 998 -67.07 66.39 -49.49
CA GLU A 998 -67.70 65.52 -50.51
C GLU A 998 -66.78 65.30 -51.73
N GLY A 999 -66.58 64.04 -52.12
CA GLY A 999 -65.69 63.64 -53.23
C GLY A 999 -64.23 63.35 -52.84
N LYS A 1000 -63.83 63.55 -51.57
CA LYS A 1000 -62.49 63.23 -51.05
C LYS A 1000 -62.52 62.11 -50.01
N GLY A 1001 -61.43 61.37 -49.85
CA GLY A 1001 -61.34 60.29 -48.86
C GLY A 1001 -59.97 60.18 -48.19
N SER A 1002 -59.92 59.62 -46.98
CA SER A 1002 -58.68 59.31 -46.26
C SER A 1002 -58.25 57.89 -46.62
N THR A 1003 -57.11 57.74 -47.30
CA THR A 1003 -56.58 56.45 -47.74
C THR A 1003 -55.96 55.70 -46.58
N ARG A 1004 -56.55 54.55 -46.25
CA ARG A 1004 -56.07 53.64 -45.21
C ARG A 1004 -55.67 52.31 -45.83
N CYS A 1005 -54.48 51.82 -45.47
CA CYS A 1005 -54.08 50.46 -45.82
C CYS A 1005 -54.83 49.48 -44.92
N LEU A 1006 -55.54 48.53 -45.49
CA LEU A 1006 -56.26 47.48 -44.74
C LEU A 1006 -55.29 46.45 -44.16
N HIS A 1007 -54.15 46.24 -44.81
CA HIS A 1007 -53.14 45.31 -44.33
C HIS A 1007 -52.34 45.89 -43.15
N CYS A 1008 -51.80 47.11 -43.32
CA CYS A 1008 -50.98 47.77 -42.29
C CYS A 1008 -51.81 48.55 -41.26
N ASN A 1009 -53.11 48.72 -41.51
CA ASN A 1009 -54.08 49.43 -40.68
C ASN A 1009 -53.68 50.88 -40.30
N ILE A 1010 -52.93 51.56 -41.17
CA ILE A 1010 -52.50 52.95 -41.03
C ILE A 1010 -53.11 53.84 -42.13
N THR A 1011 -53.31 55.12 -41.83
CA THR A 1011 -53.71 56.12 -42.81
C THR A 1011 -52.50 56.56 -43.63
N CYS A 1012 -52.44 56.13 -44.89
CA CYS A 1012 -51.32 56.40 -45.81
C CYS A 1012 -51.45 57.78 -46.49
N HIS A 1013 -52.66 58.30 -46.64
CA HIS A 1013 -52.89 59.64 -47.17
C HIS A 1013 -54.16 60.24 -46.56
N GLU A 1014 -54.04 61.35 -45.84
CA GLU A 1014 -55.16 61.89 -45.03
C GLU A 1014 -56.30 62.48 -45.87
N ILE A 1015 -55.99 63.10 -47.02
CA ILE A 1015 -57.00 63.70 -47.90
C ILE A 1015 -56.66 63.40 -49.36
N CYS A 1016 -57.16 62.27 -49.84
CA CYS A 1016 -57.06 61.83 -51.23
C CYS A 1016 -58.15 62.47 -52.10
N PRO A 1017 -57.79 63.04 -53.27
CA PRO A 1017 -58.75 63.63 -54.19
C PRO A 1017 -59.60 62.60 -54.95
N TYR A 1018 -59.21 61.33 -54.95
CA TYR A 1018 -60.00 60.23 -55.51
C TYR A 1018 -60.85 59.64 -54.39
N SER A 1019 -62.15 59.48 -54.56
CA SER A 1019 -63.04 58.92 -53.52
C SER A 1019 -63.44 57.47 -53.74
N ASN A 1020 -63.20 56.92 -54.93
CA ASN A 1020 -63.45 55.51 -55.26
C ASN A 1020 -62.16 54.69 -55.19
N ASP A 1021 -62.26 53.46 -54.69
CA ASP A 1021 -61.10 52.63 -54.38
C ASP A 1021 -60.30 52.19 -55.63
N GLU A 1022 -60.96 52.05 -56.78
CA GLU A 1022 -60.32 51.66 -58.05
C GLU A 1022 -59.41 52.75 -58.65
N ASP A 1023 -59.68 54.02 -58.30
CA ASP A 1023 -58.95 55.17 -58.82
C ASP A 1023 -57.76 55.58 -57.93
N ILE A 1024 -57.63 55.00 -56.72
CA ILE A 1024 -56.56 55.33 -55.77
C ILE A 1024 -55.17 54.99 -56.35
N ARG A 1025 -55.09 54.07 -57.34
CA ARG A 1025 -53.85 53.77 -58.07
C ARG A 1025 -53.23 54.98 -58.78
N TYR A 1026 -54.02 56.02 -59.05
CA TYR A 1026 -53.58 57.29 -59.64
C TYR A 1026 -53.29 58.37 -58.60
N CYS A 1027 -53.45 58.07 -57.31
CA CYS A 1027 -53.06 58.96 -56.23
C CYS A 1027 -51.55 59.08 -56.14
N GLU A 1028 -51.05 60.30 -55.92
CA GLU A 1028 -49.62 60.63 -55.93
C GLU A 1028 -48.80 59.82 -54.90
N THR A 1029 -49.45 59.31 -53.84
CA THR A 1029 -48.85 58.38 -52.87
C THR A 1029 -48.61 56.96 -53.41
N PHE A 1030 -48.92 56.66 -54.67
CA PHE A 1030 -48.61 55.37 -55.30
C PHE A 1030 -47.68 55.56 -56.50
N LYS A 1031 -46.59 54.77 -56.54
CA LYS A 1031 -45.65 54.69 -57.67
C LYS A 1031 -45.36 53.21 -57.95
N ASP A 1032 -45.35 52.83 -59.22
CA ASP A 1032 -45.16 51.45 -59.66
C ASP A 1032 -46.09 50.46 -58.94
N GLU A 1033 -47.38 50.82 -58.86
CA GLU A 1033 -48.46 50.04 -58.21
C GLU A 1033 -48.31 49.82 -56.68
N LYS A 1034 -47.33 50.44 -56.04
CA LYS A 1034 -47.10 50.33 -54.58
C LYS A 1034 -47.19 51.67 -53.86
N CYS A 1035 -47.69 51.63 -52.63
CA CYS A 1035 -47.78 52.81 -51.77
C CYS A 1035 -46.39 53.28 -51.36
N THR A 1036 -46.10 54.57 -51.46
CA THR A 1036 -44.82 55.14 -51.03
C THR A 1036 -44.68 55.24 -49.51
N VAL A 1037 -45.80 55.16 -48.77
CA VAL A 1037 -45.83 55.25 -47.29
C VAL A 1037 -45.71 53.88 -46.62
N CYS A 1038 -46.51 52.89 -47.06
CA CYS A 1038 -46.51 51.56 -46.42
C CYS A 1038 -45.96 50.43 -47.30
N HIS A 1039 -45.60 50.72 -48.56
CA HIS A 1039 -45.06 49.76 -49.54
C HIS A 1039 -45.96 48.59 -49.94
N CYS A 1040 -47.20 48.51 -49.43
CA CYS A 1040 -48.21 47.56 -49.90
C CYS A 1040 -48.77 47.95 -51.27
N HIS A 1041 -49.27 46.95 -52.00
CA HIS A 1041 -49.92 47.15 -53.29
C HIS A 1041 -51.18 48.01 -53.14
N TRP A 1042 -51.51 48.81 -54.15
CA TRP A 1042 -52.61 49.79 -54.05
C TRP A 1042 -53.97 49.16 -53.78
N THR A 1043 -54.19 47.92 -54.20
CA THR A 1043 -55.42 47.14 -53.94
C THR A 1043 -55.67 46.85 -52.46
N GLU A 1044 -54.64 46.95 -51.61
CA GLU A 1044 -54.75 46.75 -50.16
C GLU A 1044 -55.17 48.03 -49.42
N HIS A 1045 -55.55 49.09 -50.14
CA HIS A 1045 -55.93 50.37 -49.58
C HIS A 1045 -57.36 50.74 -49.95
N CYS A 1046 -58.07 51.37 -49.01
CA CYS A 1046 -59.42 51.90 -49.22
C CYS A 1046 -59.52 53.34 -48.72
N ASN A 1047 -60.42 54.11 -49.32
CA ASN A 1047 -60.69 55.49 -48.93
C ASN A 1047 -61.91 55.61 -48.03
N MET A 1048 -61.71 56.13 -46.82
CA MET A 1048 -62.79 56.39 -45.85
C MET A 1048 -63.21 57.86 -45.87
N ARG A 1049 -64.49 58.16 -45.65
CA ARG A 1049 -65.05 59.53 -45.74
C ARG A 1049 -64.83 60.40 -44.49
N TYR A 1050 -64.04 59.94 -43.52
CA TYR A 1050 -63.75 60.65 -42.27
C TYR A 1050 -62.30 60.42 -41.84
N MET A 1051 -61.75 61.31 -41.00
CA MET A 1051 -60.43 61.21 -40.39
C MET A 1051 -60.50 61.31 -38.85
N ILE A 1052 -59.53 60.74 -38.13
CA ILE A 1052 -59.54 60.62 -36.66
C ILE A 1052 -58.49 61.58 -36.06
N ARG A 1053 -58.86 62.38 -35.04
CA ARG A 1053 -57.95 63.32 -34.33
C ARG A 1053 -58.17 63.34 -32.81
N THR A 1054 -57.14 63.71 -32.05
CA THR A 1054 -57.17 63.76 -30.57
C THR A 1054 -57.27 65.19 -30.04
N LYS A 1055 -58.09 65.45 -29.01
CA LYS A 1055 -58.28 66.78 -28.40
C LYS A 1055 -58.25 66.73 -26.86
N ARG A 1056 -57.63 67.73 -26.23
CA ARG A 1056 -57.32 67.81 -24.80
C ARG A 1056 -58.43 68.47 -23.96
N VAL A 1057 -58.90 67.84 -22.86
CA VAL A 1057 -59.96 68.34 -21.96
C VAL A 1057 -59.56 68.20 -20.48
N THR A 1058 -59.86 69.20 -19.64
CA THR A 1058 -59.46 69.28 -18.21
C THR A 1058 -60.62 69.02 -17.24
N ARG A 1059 -60.40 68.26 -16.16
CA ARG A 1059 -61.35 68.10 -15.03
C ARG A 1059 -60.67 68.19 -13.65
N THR A 1060 -61.42 68.58 -12.61
CA THR A 1060 -60.99 68.69 -11.20
C THR A 1060 -61.61 67.57 -10.35
N MET A 1061 -60.84 66.94 -9.46
CA MET A 1061 -61.31 65.86 -8.54
C MET A 1061 -61.18 66.25 -7.06
N ILE A 1062 -62.10 65.76 -6.21
CA ILE A 1062 -62.19 66.00 -4.75
C ILE A 1062 -61.30 64.98 -3.99
N PRO A 1063 -60.66 65.31 -2.85
CA PRO A 1063 -59.69 64.43 -2.19
C PRO A 1063 -60.22 63.05 -1.76
N GLU A 1064 -61.51 62.94 -1.45
CA GLU A 1064 -62.13 61.67 -1.01
C GLU A 1064 -62.21 60.63 -2.13
N ASP A 1065 -62.58 61.05 -3.35
CA ASP A 1065 -62.59 60.19 -4.55
C ASP A 1065 -61.17 59.80 -4.98
N MET A 1066 -60.18 60.68 -4.76
CA MET A 1066 -58.76 60.39 -5.02
C MET A 1066 -58.20 59.38 -4.01
N ILE A 1067 -58.54 59.52 -2.71
CA ILE A 1067 -58.14 58.56 -1.66
C ILE A 1067 -58.80 57.21 -1.90
N LYS A 1068 -60.07 57.17 -2.29
CA LYS A 1068 -60.76 55.93 -2.64
C LYS A 1068 -60.11 55.26 -3.85
N ALA A 1069 -59.89 55.99 -4.94
CA ALA A 1069 -59.21 55.46 -6.13
C ALA A 1069 -57.77 55.00 -5.85
N TRP A 1070 -57.04 55.72 -4.99
CA TRP A 1070 -55.70 55.30 -4.52
C TRP A 1070 -55.79 54.04 -3.65
N SER A 1071 -56.69 53.99 -2.67
CA SER A 1071 -56.89 52.85 -1.77
C SER A 1071 -57.30 51.59 -2.53
N ASP A 1072 -58.21 51.71 -3.50
CA ASP A 1072 -58.64 50.61 -4.36
C ASP A 1072 -57.47 50.11 -5.22
N LYS A 1073 -56.69 51.04 -5.81
CA LYS A 1073 -55.46 50.70 -6.55
C LYS A 1073 -54.42 50.01 -5.66
N THR A 1074 -54.21 50.45 -4.42
CA THR A 1074 -53.27 49.81 -3.48
C THR A 1074 -53.77 48.43 -3.04
N ASN A 1075 -55.08 48.24 -2.84
CA ASN A 1075 -55.69 46.94 -2.55
C ASN A 1075 -55.54 45.97 -3.73
N GLU A 1076 -55.74 46.42 -4.96
CA GLU A 1076 -55.51 45.63 -6.17
C GLU A 1076 -54.04 45.19 -6.27
N LEU A 1077 -53.10 46.06 -5.91
CA LEU A 1077 -51.67 45.74 -5.86
C LEU A 1077 -51.36 44.69 -4.76
N GLU A 1078 -51.86 44.87 -3.54
CA GLU A 1078 -51.67 43.90 -2.43
C GLU A 1078 -52.31 42.53 -2.75
N THR A 1079 -53.48 42.53 -3.41
CA THR A 1079 -54.14 41.31 -3.92
C THR A 1079 -53.32 40.63 -5.01
N SER A 1080 -52.79 41.41 -5.95
CA SER A 1080 -51.93 40.91 -7.03
C SER A 1080 -50.63 40.34 -6.47
N LEU A 1081 -50.06 40.96 -5.43
CA LEU A 1081 -48.87 40.46 -4.73
C LEU A 1081 -49.17 39.12 -4.04
N LEU A 1082 -50.29 39.00 -3.32
CA LEU A 1082 -50.71 37.75 -2.69
C LEU A 1082 -50.97 36.64 -3.71
N GLY A 1083 -51.71 36.95 -4.78
CA GLY A 1083 -51.98 36.00 -5.86
C GLY A 1083 -50.70 35.57 -6.60
N ALA A 1084 -49.73 36.48 -6.75
CA ALA A 1084 -48.44 36.14 -7.34
C ALA A 1084 -47.61 35.23 -6.44
N ILE A 1085 -47.65 35.45 -5.12
CA ILE A 1085 -47.01 34.56 -4.14
C ILE A 1085 -47.66 33.17 -4.19
N ASP A 1086 -48.98 33.06 -4.05
CA ASP A 1086 -49.69 31.76 -4.02
C ASP A 1086 -49.50 30.95 -5.32
N ALA A 1087 -49.64 31.59 -6.49
CA ALA A 1087 -49.42 30.92 -7.78
C ALA A 1087 -47.96 30.44 -7.95
N PHE A 1088 -47.00 31.17 -7.39
CA PHE A 1088 -45.61 30.74 -7.37
C PHE A 1088 -45.43 29.52 -6.44
N LEU A 1089 -46.07 29.50 -5.27
CA LEU A 1089 -45.98 28.39 -4.31
C LEU A 1089 -46.52 27.07 -4.89
N GLU A 1090 -47.67 27.10 -5.56
CA GLU A 1090 -48.25 25.91 -6.21
C GLU A 1090 -47.32 25.34 -7.30
N LEU A 1091 -46.76 26.21 -8.15
CA LEU A 1091 -45.79 25.81 -9.18
C LEU A 1091 -44.53 25.17 -8.59
N GLN A 1092 -44.10 25.60 -7.40
CA GLN A 1092 -42.95 25.02 -6.71
C GLN A 1092 -43.28 23.69 -6.01
N GLN A 1093 -44.51 23.50 -5.54
CA GLN A 1093 -44.94 22.23 -4.92
C GLN A 1093 -45.03 21.10 -5.95
N GLU A 1094 -45.59 21.35 -7.14
CA GLU A 1094 -45.61 20.35 -8.21
C GLU A 1094 -44.20 19.91 -8.64
N LEU A 1095 -43.25 20.84 -8.62
CA LEU A 1095 -41.85 20.56 -8.94
C LEU A 1095 -41.18 19.71 -7.84
N ARG A 1096 -41.54 19.92 -6.57
CA ARG A 1096 -41.04 19.13 -5.43
C ARG A 1096 -41.42 17.66 -5.58
N ASP A 1097 -42.70 17.37 -5.83
CA ASP A 1097 -43.19 15.99 -5.83
C ASP A 1097 -42.55 15.16 -6.94
N GLU A 1098 -42.32 15.75 -8.11
CA GLU A 1098 -41.57 15.08 -9.20
C GLU A 1098 -40.10 14.83 -8.86
N LEU A 1099 -39.44 15.77 -8.17
CA LEU A 1099 -38.05 15.61 -7.74
C LEU A 1099 -37.91 14.52 -6.66
N LEU A 1100 -38.94 14.31 -5.82
CA LEU A 1100 -38.96 13.22 -4.83
C LEU A 1100 -39.13 11.85 -5.50
N ASP A 1101 -40.06 11.72 -6.44
CA ASP A 1101 -40.26 10.49 -7.22
C ASP A 1101 -38.98 10.10 -7.99
N LEU A 1102 -38.31 11.07 -8.60
CA LEU A 1102 -37.02 10.87 -9.27
C LEU A 1102 -35.91 10.48 -8.29
N SER A 1103 -35.91 11.04 -7.08
CA SER A 1103 -34.96 10.69 -6.03
C SER A 1103 -35.13 9.24 -5.56
N GLU A 1104 -36.38 8.78 -5.43
CA GLU A 1104 -36.69 7.39 -5.04
C GLU A 1104 -36.27 6.39 -6.12
N LEU A 1105 -36.59 6.67 -7.39
CA LEU A 1105 -36.13 5.86 -8.53
C LEU A 1105 -34.61 5.79 -8.62
N THR A 1106 -33.94 6.94 -8.48
CA THR A 1106 -32.48 7.02 -8.46
C THR A 1106 -31.90 6.15 -7.34
N LYS A 1107 -32.50 6.20 -6.14
CA LYS A 1107 -32.10 5.37 -5.00
C LYS A 1107 -32.30 3.87 -5.29
N ASN A 1108 -33.41 3.48 -5.90
CA ASN A 1108 -33.68 2.08 -6.23
C ASN A 1108 -32.63 1.54 -7.21
N VAL A 1109 -32.32 2.28 -8.27
CA VAL A 1109 -31.25 1.90 -9.21
C VAL A 1109 -29.89 1.88 -8.52
N MET A 1110 -29.57 2.81 -7.61
CA MET A 1110 -28.31 2.78 -6.84
C MET A 1110 -28.14 1.54 -5.98
N THR A 1111 -29.22 1.06 -5.37
CA THR A 1111 -29.14 -0.11 -4.49
C THR A 1111 -28.86 -1.39 -5.27
N LYS A 1112 -29.41 -1.52 -6.49
CA LYS A 1112 -29.42 -2.77 -7.27
C LYS A 1112 -28.36 -2.82 -8.39
N ALA A 1113 -28.11 -1.71 -9.08
CA ALA A 1113 -27.20 -1.66 -10.22
C ALA A 1113 -25.72 -1.77 -9.80
N LEU A 1114 -24.91 -2.40 -10.65
CA LEU A 1114 -23.47 -2.58 -10.44
C LEU A 1114 -22.76 -1.23 -10.21
N LEU A 1115 -23.13 -0.20 -10.98
CA LEU A 1115 -22.71 1.17 -10.74
C LEU A 1115 -23.84 2.15 -11.09
N HIS A 1116 -24.14 3.05 -10.18
CA HIS A 1116 -25.00 4.20 -10.44
C HIS A 1116 -24.34 5.42 -9.81
N ASP A 1117 -23.96 6.40 -10.63
CA ASP A 1117 -23.47 7.67 -10.13
C ASP A 1117 -24.66 8.57 -9.78
N PRO A 1118 -24.93 8.85 -8.48
CA PRO A 1118 -25.98 9.80 -8.10
C PRO A 1118 -25.69 11.21 -8.62
N SER A 1119 -24.41 11.52 -8.85
CA SER A 1119 -23.96 12.77 -9.43
C SER A 1119 -24.36 12.89 -10.88
N ALA A 1120 -24.64 11.81 -11.62
CA ALA A 1120 -25.00 11.88 -13.03
C ALA A 1120 -26.29 12.70 -13.27
N PHE A 1121 -27.27 12.62 -12.37
CA PHE A 1121 -28.49 13.44 -12.45
C PHE A 1121 -28.21 14.90 -12.06
N ILE A 1122 -27.40 15.11 -11.03
CA ILE A 1122 -26.95 16.45 -10.61
C ILE A 1122 -26.09 17.10 -11.72
N ASP A 1123 -25.26 16.32 -12.40
CA ASP A 1123 -24.39 16.70 -13.50
C ASP A 1123 -25.17 16.92 -14.79
N TYR A 1124 -26.23 16.14 -15.02
CA TYR A 1124 -27.21 16.41 -16.06
C TYR A 1124 -27.90 17.75 -15.81
N MET A 1125 -28.31 18.05 -14.58
CA MET A 1125 -28.81 19.36 -14.18
C MET A 1125 -27.74 20.46 -14.34
N TYR A 1126 -26.47 20.20 -13.99
CA TYR A 1126 -25.36 21.14 -14.24
C TYR A 1126 -25.15 21.38 -15.74
N ARG A 1127 -25.22 20.34 -16.56
CA ARG A 1127 -25.13 20.43 -18.02
C ARG A 1127 -26.32 21.21 -18.57
N LEU A 1128 -27.55 20.95 -18.15
CA LEU A 1128 -28.71 21.75 -18.55
C LEU A 1128 -28.54 23.22 -18.16
N ILE A 1129 -28.03 23.54 -16.97
CA ILE A 1129 -27.71 24.92 -16.55
C ILE A 1129 -26.61 25.52 -17.44
N HIS A 1130 -25.55 24.77 -17.71
CA HIS A 1130 -24.42 25.22 -18.52
C HIS A 1130 -24.84 25.46 -19.98
N THR A 1131 -25.57 24.53 -20.57
CA THR A 1131 -26.19 24.62 -21.89
C THR A 1131 -27.15 25.81 -21.94
N ALA A 1132 -28.01 25.97 -20.93
CA ALA A 1132 -28.90 27.11 -20.84
C ALA A 1132 -28.15 28.46 -20.79
N ARG A 1133 -26.99 28.52 -20.10
CA ARG A 1133 -26.12 29.72 -20.11
C ARG A 1133 -25.47 29.95 -21.47
N ALA A 1134 -24.96 28.89 -22.11
CA ALA A 1134 -24.27 28.96 -23.40
C ALA A 1134 -25.20 29.40 -24.55
N TYR A 1135 -26.46 28.94 -24.54
CA TYR A 1135 -27.48 29.28 -25.53
C TYR A 1135 -28.31 30.52 -25.15
N SER A 1136 -27.86 31.30 -24.16
CA SER A 1136 -28.52 32.55 -23.73
C SER A 1136 -30.02 32.38 -23.40
N PHE A 1137 -30.38 31.26 -22.75
CA PHE A 1137 -31.76 31.05 -22.32
C PHE A 1137 -32.19 32.17 -21.35
N PRO A 1138 -33.48 32.56 -21.33
CA PRO A 1138 -33.99 33.61 -20.45
C PRO A 1138 -33.57 33.40 -18.98
N PRO A 1139 -33.18 34.47 -18.23
CA PRO A 1139 -32.72 34.37 -16.85
C PRO A 1139 -33.70 33.62 -15.92
N ALA A 1140 -34.99 33.72 -16.23
CA ALA A 1140 -36.10 32.86 -15.81
C ALA A 1140 -35.76 31.38 -15.62
N LYS A 1141 -35.27 30.78 -16.71
CA LYS A 1141 -35.06 29.35 -16.81
C LYS A 1141 -33.83 28.96 -16.01
N LEU A 1142 -32.81 29.81 -15.99
CA LEU A 1142 -31.59 29.61 -15.20
C LEU A 1142 -31.86 29.59 -13.68
N VAL A 1143 -32.76 30.46 -13.20
CA VAL A 1143 -33.14 30.49 -11.78
C VAL A 1143 -33.91 29.23 -11.38
N GLN A 1144 -34.81 28.73 -12.24
CA GLN A 1144 -35.57 27.50 -11.97
C GLN A 1144 -34.69 26.25 -12.01
N PHE A 1145 -33.78 26.13 -12.98
CA PHE A 1145 -32.80 25.05 -12.98
C PHE A 1145 -31.85 25.10 -11.77
N ALA A 1146 -31.42 26.30 -11.35
CA ALA A 1146 -30.64 26.47 -10.14
C ALA A 1146 -31.42 26.07 -8.88
N THR A 1147 -32.71 26.37 -8.84
CA THR A 1147 -33.62 26.03 -7.73
C THR A 1147 -33.85 24.51 -7.62
N ALA A 1148 -34.14 23.85 -8.75
CA ALA A 1148 -34.26 22.39 -8.80
C ALA A 1148 -32.94 21.70 -8.38
N LYS A 1149 -31.80 22.20 -8.85
CA LYS A 1149 -30.47 21.72 -8.43
C LYS A 1149 -30.24 21.88 -6.92
N ASN A 1150 -30.50 23.06 -6.38
CA ASN A 1150 -30.28 23.33 -4.95
C ASN A 1150 -31.20 22.47 -4.06
N THR A 1151 -32.43 22.19 -4.52
CA THR A 1151 -33.38 21.29 -3.84
C THR A 1151 -32.83 19.86 -3.76
N LEU A 1152 -32.29 19.32 -4.85
CA LEU A 1152 -31.69 17.99 -4.88
C LEU A 1152 -30.45 17.89 -3.97
N LEU A 1153 -29.59 18.92 -3.97
CA LEU A 1153 -28.42 18.99 -3.09
C LEU A 1153 -28.82 19.06 -1.62
N LEU A 1154 -29.91 19.76 -1.28
CA LEU A 1154 -30.42 19.84 0.08
C LEU A 1154 -31.06 18.52 0.54
N LEU A 1155 -31.84 17.85 -0.30
CA LEU A 1155 -32.38 16.51 -0.02
C LEU A 1155 -31.26 15.50 0.28
N GLN A 1156 -30.14 15.57 -0.44
CA GLN A 1156 -28.96 14.77 -0.19
C GLN A 1156 -28.30 15.11 1.17
N LYS A 1157 -28.09 16.40 1.46
CA LYS A 1157 -27.50 16.86 2.73
C LYS A 1157 -28.35 16.52 3.96
N VAL A 1158 -29.67 16.65 3.87
CA VAL A 1158 -30.60 16.33 4.97
C VAL A 1158 -30.57 14.85 5.32
N LYS A 1159 -30.38 13.98 4.32
CA LYS A 1159 -30.22 12.54 4.50
C LYS A 1159 -28.89 12.16 5.19
N GLU A 1160 -27.83 12.94 4.94
CA GLU A 1160 -26.50 12.71 5.51
C GLU A 1160 -26.33 13.31 6.92
N GLN A 1161 -26.96 14.45 7.21
CA GLN A 1161 -26.74 15.25 8.44
C GLN A 1161 -27.95 15.36 9.38
N GLY A 1162 -29.10 14.77 9.00
CA GLY A 1162 -30.34 14.86 9.77
C GLY A 1162 -31.00 16.24 9.73
N SER A 1163 -32.07 16.41 10.51
CA SER A 1163 -32.98 17.59 10.52
C SER A 1163 -32.32 18.93 10.85
N ALA A 1164 -31.07 18.94 11.34
CA ALA A 1164 -30.30 20.15 11.63
C ALA A 1164 -30.00 21.00 10.37
N ALA A 1165 -29.98 20.39 9.17
CA ALA A 1165 -29.80 21.09 7.90
C ALA A 1165 -31.04 21.89 7.43
N ALA A 1166 -32.18 21.77 8.12
CA ALA A 1166 -33.46 22.38 7.74
C ALA A 1166 -33.78 23.71 8.47
N ILE A 1167 -32.84 24.28 9.23
CA ILE A 1167 -33.06 25.45 10.10
C ILE A 1167 -33.20 26.77 9.31
N GLU A 1168 -32.31 27.04 8.35
CA GLU A 1168 -32.41 28.26 7.50
C GLU A 1168 -33.69 28.30 6.63
N PRO A 1169 -34.13 27.19 6.03
CA PRO A 1169 -35.27 27.20 5.13
C PRO A 1169 -36.65 27.36 5.83
N GLU A 1170 -36.78 27.03 7.13
CA GLU A 1170 -38.01 27.26 7.92
C GLU A 1170 -38.24 28.75 8.26
N ALA A 1171 -37.17 29.50 8.47
CA ALA A 1171 -37.23 30.94 8.70
C ALA A 1171 -37.87 31.68 7.50
N LEU A 1172 -37.61 31.20 6.26
CA LEU A 1172 -38.13 31.79 5.04
C LEU A 1172 -39.65 31.58 4.85
N LEU A 1173 -40.16 30.40 5.21
CA LEU A 1173 -41.61 30.13 5.27
C LEU A 1173 -42.32 31.05 6.27
N SER A 1174 -41.71 31.24 7.44
CA SER A 1174 -42.21 32.14 8.48
C SER A 1174 -42.26 33.60 8.01
N ILE A 1175 -41.27 34.05 7.23
CA ILE A 1175 -41.21 35.39 6.64
C ILE A 1175 -42.32 35.59 5.61
N LEU A 1176 -42.48 34.68 4.65
CA LEU A 1176 -43.57 34.77 3.64
C LEU A 1176 -44.95 34.69 4.30
N GLY A 1177 -45.11 33.85 5.33
CA GLY A 1177 -46.33 33.80 6.15
C GLY A 1177 -46.60 35.10 6.90
N SER A 1178 -45.57 35.76 7.42
CA SER A 1178 -45.69 37.07 8.08
C SER A 1178 -46.10 38.17 7.09
N VAL A 1179 -45.53 38.18 5.88
CA VAL A 1179 -45.92 39.11 4.81
C VAL A 1179 -47.37 38.85 4.38
N ARG A 1180 -47.77 37.58 4.17
CA ARG A 1180 -49.15 37.20 3.82
C ARG A 1180 -50.15 37.69 4.85
N THR A 1181 -49.83 37.48 6.13
CA THR A 1181 -50.68 37.90 7.25
C THR A 1181 -50.85 39.42 7.28
N GLU A 1182 -49.77 40.16 7.05
CA GLU A 1182 -49.81 41.62 7.07
C GLU A 1182 -50.55 42.21 5.86
N MET A 1183 -50.36 41.67 4.65
CA MET A 1183 -51.10 42.11 3.46
C MET A 1183 -52.61 41.86 3.64
N HIS A 1184 -53.00 40.67 4.13
CA HIS A 1184 -54.41 40.38 4.45
C HIS A 1184 -54.98 41.31 5.52
N ARG A 1185 -54.22 41.67 6.56
CA ARG A 1185 -54.64 42.64 7.58
C ARG A 1185 -54.95 44.00 6.95
N ARG A 1186 -54.07 44.52 6.10
CA ARG A 1186 -54.23 45.85 5.50
C ARG A 1186 -55.38 45.92 4.50
N MET A 1187 -55.61 44.85 3.74
CA MET A 1187 -56.75 44.75 2.83
C MET A 1187 -58.11 44.86 3.54
N GLN A 1188 -58.17 44.63 4.85
CA GLN A 1188 -59.39 44.75 5.65
C GLN A 1188 -59.59 46.14 6.30
N LEU A 1189 -58.63 47.07 6.12
CA LEU A 1189 -58.71 48.41 6.70
C LEU A 1189 -59.58 49.36 5.84
N GLU A 1190 -60.38 50.19 6.51
CA GLU A 1190 -61.16 51.25 5.86
C GLU A 1190 -60.26 52.36 5.29
N MET A 1191 -60.71 53.04 4.22
CA MET A 1191 -59.89 53.99 3.45
C MET A 1191 -59.17 55.06 4.29
N HIS A 1192 -59.83 55.62 5.31
CA HIS A 1192 -59.23 56.65 6.19
C HIS A 1192 -58.29 56.06 7.24
N GLN A 1193 -58.41 54.78 7.59
CA GLN A 1193 -57.45 54.09 8.45
C GLN A 1193 -56.14 53.84 7.70
N ARG A 1194 -56.22 53.47 6.42
CA ARG A 1194 -55.04 53.29 5.56
C ARG A 1194 -54.22 54.58 5.42
N VAL A 1195 -54.88 55.71 5.10
CA VAL A 1195 -54.20 57.01 4.98
C VAL A 1195 -53.50 57.42 6.29
N ARG A 1196 -54.05 57.05 7.45
CA ARG A 1196 -53.40 57.29 8.74
C ARG A 1196 -52.16 56.42 8.93
N GLU A 1197 -52.23 55.14 8.56
CA GLU A 1197 -51.07 54.24 8.64
C GLU A 1197 -49.92 54.68 7.71
N GLU A 1198 -50.20 55.23 6.52
CA GLU A 1198 -49.17 55.74 5.61
C GLU A 1198 -48.37 56.92 6.19
N LYS A 1199 -48.94 57.64 7.17
CA LYS A 1199 -48.31 58.80 7.83
C LYS A 1199 -47.54 58.39 9.10
N VAL A 1200 -47.55 57.11 9.47
CA VAL A 1200 -46.84 56.57 10.63
C VAL A 1200 -45.62 55.78 10.15
N PRO A 1201 -44.44 55.96 10.81
CA PRO A 1201 -43.27 55.12 10.56
C PRO A 1201 -43.58 53.62 10.64
N CYS A 1202 -43.18 52.86 9.61
CA CYS A 1202 -43.40 51.43 9.52
C CYS A 1202 -42.10 50.67 9.84
N SER A 1203 -42.18 49.64 10.69
CA SER A 1203 -41.06 48.77 11.06
C SER A 1203 -41.17 47.35 10.49
N LEU A 1204 -42.13 47.11 9.59
CA LEU A 1204 -42.40 45.79 9.00
C LEU A 1204 -41.14 45.19 8.37
N TYR A 1205 -40.45 45.97 7.53
CA TYR A 1205 -39.25 45.49 6.86
C TYR A 1205 -38.13 45.15 7.86
N TYR A 1206 -37.92 46.01 8.87
CA TYR A 1206 -36.92 45.79 9.91
C TYR A 1206 -37.18 44.50 10.69
N THR A 1207 -38.44 44.26 11.06
CA THR A 1207 -38.86 43.05 11.79
C THR A 1207 -38.65 41.77 10.97
N LEU A 1208 -38.89 41.85 9.66
CA LEU A 1208 -38.62 40.74 8.74
C LEU A 1208 -37.11 40.54 8.53
N TYR A 1209 -36.34 41.64 8.44
CA TYR A 1209 -34.89 41.62 8.24
C TYR A 1209 -34.15 40.99 9.43
N GLU A 1210 -34.55 41.26 10.68
CA GLU A 1210 -33.92 40.63 11.86
C GLU A 1210 -34.08 39.10 11.86
N LYS A 1211 -35.23 38.62 11.38
CA LYS A 1211 -35.56 37.19 11.24
C LYS A 1211 -34.87 36.51 10.05
N LEU A 1212 -34.17 37.24 9.20
CA LEU A 1212 -33.48 36.66 8.05
C LEU A 1212 -32.27 35.81 8.49
N PRO A 1213 -32.06 34.64 7.87
CA PRO A 1213 -30.81 33.90 7.97
C PRO A 1213 -29.60 34.74 7.52
N PRO A 1214 -28.39 34.50 8.06
CA PRO A 1214 -27.18 35.22 7.67
C PRO A 1214 -26.93 35.19 6.15
N SER A 1215 -27.20 34.06 5.51
CA SER A 1215 -27.03 33.83 4.07
C SER A 1215 -27.91 34.69 3.17
N ILE A 1216 -29.06 35.16 3.66
CA ILE A 1216 -29.99 36.05 2.93
C ILE A 1216 -29.81 37.51 3.34
N LYS A 1217 -29.36 37.79 4.58
CA LYS A 1217 -29.09 39.16 5.05
C LYS A 1217 -28.12 39.92 4.14
N ASP A 1218 -27.12 39.24 3.61
CA ASP A 1218 -26.12 39.81 2.70
C ASP A 1218 -26.69 40.17 1.31
N LYS A 1219 -27.80 39.55 0.91
CA LYS A 1219 -28.47 39.74 -0.38
C LYS A 1219 -29.73 40.63 -0.29
N ALA A 1220 -30.25 40.82 0.93
CA ALA A 1220 -31.43 41.62 1.19
C ALA A 1220 -31.09 43.12 1.19
N PRO A 1221 -32.02 44.01 0.80
CA PRO A 1221 -31.84 45.45 0.92
C PRO A 1221 -31.43 45.87 2.34
N ALA A 1222 -30.51 46.84 2.46
CA ALA A 1222 -30.13 47.35 3.78
C ALA A 1222 -31.34 47.90 4.54
N PRO A 1223 -31.42 47.72 5.88
CA PRO A 1223 -32.50 48.30 6.67
C PRO A 1223 -32.58 49.82 6.49
N LEU A 1224 -33.78 50.34 6.32
CA LEU A 1224 -34.03 51.76 6.14
C LEU A 1224 -33.98 52.48 7.50
N GLY A 1225 -32.81 53.04 7.88
CA GLY A 1225 -32.61 53.91 9.07
C GLY A 1225 -31.68 53.36 10.16
N GLU A 1226 -30.96 54.24 10.87
CA GLU A 1226 -30.04 53.90 11.97
C GLU A 1226 -30.73 53.77 13.35
N LYS A 1227 -30.17 52.90 14.20
CA LYS A 1227 -30.64 52.61 15.58
C LYS A 1227 -30.61 53.86 16.47
N GLY A 1228 -31.79 54.41 16.79
CA GLY A 1228 -31.94 55.42 17.84
C GLY A 1228 -33.40 55.55 18.29
N MET A 1229 -33.64 55.58 19.60
CA MET A 1229 -34.97 55.65 20.26
C MET A 1229 -35.83 56.89 19.90
N SER A 1230 -35.43 57.72 18.93
CA SER A 1230 -36.21 58.90 18.49
C SER A 1230 -36.00 59.28 17.01
N ALA A 1231 -35.55 58.37 16.14
CA ALA A 1231 -35.60 58.59 14.70
C ALA A 1231 -36.95 58.09 14.15
N PRO A 1232 -37.75 58.92 13.45
CA PRO A 1232 -38.94 58.42 12.78
C PRO A 1232 -38.49 57.48 11.65
N GLY A 1233 -38.82 56.19 11.76
CA GLY A 1233 -38.56 55.22 10.70
C GLY A 1233 -39.22 55.61 9.38
N GLU A 1234 -38.76 55.03 8.28
CA GLU A 1234 -39.31 55.30 6.95
C GLU A 1234 -40.80 54.98 6.87
N LEU A 1235 -41.51 55.71 6.00
CA LEU A 1235 -42.94 55.54 5.79
C LEU A 1235 -43.24 54.18 5.14
N TYR A 1236 -44.51 53.77 5.24
CA TYR A 1236 -44.97 52.50 4.70
C TYR A 1236 -44.63 52.28 3.21
N PRO A 1237 -44.70 53.25 2.28
CA PRO A 1237 -44.38 53.02 0.87
C PRO A 1237 -42.92 52.56 0.66
N ALA A 1238 -41.98 53.15 1.39
CA ALA A 1238 -40.57 52.77 1.33
C ALA A 1238 -40.34 51.38 1.96
N ASN A 1239 -41.00 51.08 3.08
CA ASN A 1239 -40.97 49.76 3.70
C ASN A 1239 -41.56 48.67 2.78
N LEU A 1240 -42.70 48.93 2.14
CA LEU A 1240 -43.35 47.99 1.23
C LEU A 1240 -42.47 47.72 -0.01
N LYS A 1241 -41.79 48.75 -0.54
CA LYS A 1241 -40.81 48.56 -1.62
C LYS A 1241 -39.67 47.63 -1.19
N SER A 1242 -39.15 47.80 0.02
CA SER A 1242 -38.14 46.89 0.59
C SER A 1242 -38.69 45.48 0.88
N VAL A 1243 -39.94 45.35 1.28
CA VAL A 1243 -40.62 44.05 1.46
C VAL A 1243 -40.82 43.33 0.12
N VAL A 1244 -41.24 44.03 -0.94
CA VAL A 1244 -41.36 43.45 -2.29
C VAL A 1244 -40.00 43.01 -2.82
N LEU A 1245 -38.97 43.83 -2.64
CA LEU A 1245 -37.58 43.48 -2.98
C LEU A 1245 -37.10 42.26 -2.17
N LEU A 1246 -37.45 42.17 -0.89
CA LEU A 1246 -37.10 41.02 -0.06
C LEU A 1246 -37.83 39.75 -0.49
N VAL A 1247 -39.13 39.82 -0.76
CA VAL A 1247 -39.90 38.70 -1.30
C VAL A 1247 -39.27 38.25 -2.62
N LYS A 1248 -38.89 39.17 -3.51
CA LYS A 1248 -38.18 38.87 -4.75
C LYS A 1248 -36.83 38.18 -4.50
N THR A 1249 -36.05 38.64 -3.52
CA THR A 1249 -34.78 38.00 -3.13
C THR A 1249 -35.00 36.58 -2.59
N VAL A 1250 -36.01 36.38 -1.74
CA VAL A 1250 -36.36 35.07 -1.17
C VAL A 1250 -36.84 34.10 -2.26
N LEU A 1251 -37.66 34.56 -3.22
CA LEU A 1251 -38.17 33.73 -4.32
C LEU A 1251 -37.09 33.39 -5.37
N LYS A 1252 -36.02 34.19 -5.49
CA LYS A 1252 -34.89 33.94 -6.40
C LYS A 1252 -33.81 33.00 -5.83
N ASP A 1253 -33.70 32.89 -4.50
CA ASP A 1253 -32.64 32.11 -3.84
C ASP A 1253 -32.92 30.59 -3.85
N GLY A 1254 -34.17 30.20 -4.12
CA GLY A 1254 -34.57 28.80 -4.31
C GLY A 1254 -34.60 27.93 -3.04
N GLY A 1255 -34.12 28.44 -1.90
CA GLY A 1255 -34.08 27.71 -0.62
C GLY A 1255 -35.45 27.30 -0.07
N TYR A 1256 -36.52 27.97 -0.51
CA TYR A 1256 -37.90 27.68 -0.10
C TYR A 1256 -38.41 26.30 -0.55
N VAL A 1257 -38.08 25.88 -1.78
CA VAL A 1257 -38.50 24.59 -2.35
C VAL A 1257 -37.87 23.43 -1.62
N ALA A 1258 -36.60 23.61 -1.21
CA ALA A 1258 -35.88 22.66 -0.38
C ALA A 1258 -36.54 22.46 1.00
N THR A 1259 -37.11 23.51 1.62
CA THR A 1259 -37.84 23.35 2.88
C THR A 1259 -39.10 22.50 2.74
N LEU A 1260 -39.88 22.75 1.68
CA LEU A 1260 -41.09 21.99 1.41
C LEU A 1260 -40.74 20.51 1.20
N ALA A 1261 -39.65 20.22 0.48
CA ALA A 1261 -39.15 18.87 0.26
C ALA A 1261 -38.85 18.10 1.56
N VAL A 1262 -38.39 18.77 2.62
CA VAL A 1262 -38.00 18.16 3.89
C VAL A 1262 -39.17 17.89 4.85
N LYS A 1263 -40.31 18.59 4.71
CA LYS A 1263 -41.45 18.52 5.66
C LYS A 1263 -42.50 17.44 5.40
N GLY A 1264 -42.57 16.90 4.19
CA GLY A 1264 -43.49 15.82 3.82
C GLY A 1264 -42.70 14.57 3.50
#